data_AF-A0AA41X022-F1
#
_entry.id   AF-A0AA41X022-F1
#
_cell.length_a   1.000
_cell.length_b   1.000
_cell.length_c   1.000
_cell.angle_alpha   90.00
_cell.angle_beta   90.00
_cell.angle_gamma   90.00
#
_symmetry.space_group_name_H-M   'P 1'
#
loop_
_entity.id
_entity.type
_entity.pdbx_description
1 polymer ?
#
loop_
_entity_poly.entity_id
_entity_poly.type
_entity_poly.pdbx_seq_one_letter_code
_entity_poly.pdbx_strand_id
1 'polypeptide(L)'
;MTRTFKRAVVVAALPALLLAGCGGDGGTGTASATTGGSGGSATTASLASVNVSETASQTSAAVGDRVIWTITAVNNGSGATGDTVSLVATVPGNVGGIAVNAQGATCGPAVSTLTCTIPAGLAAGAAATVTLTATATAAGSLTSSVSTSGEGVSGCAAQGSCNTSVTVAAASGGSGSSGGSSSGSTNAVGLVPANGETAAYVDTRLQLSFDATPTLGATGLIKVFNATTGAQVDQIDISGAPVTAGGETQTYMPAANTEIDTLGNNTGLTQWRYVYYTPVTISGNTATIRLHDNMLSNGTKYYVTIDNGVLAGKMNGTPFAGITSPTAWTFTTKAAPASQTAVTVASTGSADFRTVQGALDWIMRNSSANASASKTITIQDGSYNEQLFLRNVNNLTISGQSQAGTIVYQDNSESYNPGTGGSKTAPATTLTTEGSGTRRALGGGRSVLLVEGSDLLKLTNFTLQNSHVRQSNFNNQAEALYYNTSTLTASRMVASFMNFLSAQDTIQTKGWVWYYKSYIAGNVDFIWGSPYAALFEQSELHTTFDPIAGSGGSYSVNAIIQARAATGYPGFVVLNSALTADATVPAGTTYLARSLTGATQAANSYCTQQYTGTGSFGNAQLYCDTAAYISTKMGAHIASGGWQDPNTNGAMAPYPGTPTATAGWREWLSMDAAGNALSMSGRDTQYATSAIDLSGLNTTAKVFASFKDGSGASWTPTP
;
A
#
# COMPACT_ATOMS: atom_id res chain seq x y z
N MET A 1 -33.81 -53.45 2.19
CA MET A 1 -32.72 -54.25 2.79
C MET A 1 -31.61 -53.30 3.19
N THR A 2 -31.21 -53.42 4.44
CA THR A 2 -30.27 -52.66 5.27
C THR A 2 -28.90 -52.40 4.62
N ARG A 3 -28.36 -51.19 4.75
CA ARG A 3 -27.16 -50.93 5.59
C ARG A 3 -26.83 -49.43 5.71
N THR A 4 -26.75 -49.04 6.98
CA THR A 4 -26.34 -47.77 7.59
C THR A 4 -24.84 -47.51 7.39
N PHE A 5 -24.44 -46.25 7.20
CA PHE A 5 -23.07 -45.79 7.53
C PHE A 5 -23.15 -44.51 8.38
N LYS A 6 -22.67 -44.63 9.62
CA LYS A 6 -22.47 -43.55 10.59
C LYS A 6 -21.01 -43.06 10.52
N ARG A 7 -20.85 -41.75 10.63
CA ARG A 7 -19.58 -41.04 10.93
C ARG A 7 -19.06 -41.44 12.32
N ALA A 8 -17.74 -41.53 12.47
CA ALA A 8 -17.07 -41.49 13.75
C ALA A 8 -15.82 -40.59 13.67
N VAL A 9 -15.74 -39.68 14.64
CA VAL A 9 -14.66 -38.77 14.98
C VAL A 9 -13.60 -39.56 15.77
N VAL A 10 -12.31 -39.31 15.53
CA VAL A 10 -11.22 -39.82 16.37
C VAL A 10 -10.45 -38.63 16.94
N VAL A 11 -10.50 -38.50 18.26
CA VAL A 11 -9.63 -37.68 19.12
C VAL A 11 -8.65 -38.66 19.76
N ALA A 12 -7.34 -38.38 19.71
CA ALA A 12 -6.32 -39.16 20.42
C ALA A 12 -5.57 -38.26 21.41
N ALA A 13 -5.56 -38.69 22.66
CA ALA A 13 -4.93 -38.06 23.82
C ALA A 13 -3.55 -38.68 24.12
N LEU A 14 -2.69 -37.89 24.79
CA LEU A 14 -1.39 -38.29 25.34
C LEU A 14 -1.50 -39.35 26.46
N PRO A 15 -0.42 -40.12 26.72
CA PRO A 15 -0.14 -40.67 28.03
C PRO A 15 1.14 -40.09 28.67
N ALA A 16 1.07 -39.92 29.99
CA ALA A 16 2.17 -39.63 30.90
C ALA A 16 2.96 -40.89 31.27
N LEU A 17 4.22 -40.76 31.70
CA LEU A 17 4.97 -41.84 32.37
C LEU A 17 5.75 -41.31 33.58
N LEU A 18 5.60 -42.04 34.70
CA LEU A 18 6.10 -41.77 36.06
C LEU A 18 7.52 -42.32 36.31
N LEU A 19 8.14 -41.75 37.37
CA LEU A 19 9.34 -42.17 38.12
C LEU A 19 9.32 -43.65 38.62
N ALA A 20 10.52 -44.24 38.74
CA ALA A 20 10.98 -44.95 39.95
C ALA A 20 12.51 -45.19 39.90
N GLY A 21 13.19 -45.01 41.04
CA GLY A 21 14.63 -45.24 41.22
C GLY A 21 14.99 -46.48 42.03
N CYS A 22 16.30 -46.69 42.21
CA CYS A 22 17.06 -47.50 43.19
C CYS A 22 18.54 -47.31 42.82
N GLY A 23 19.58 -47.23 43.65
CA GLY A 23 19.86 -47.38 45.08
C GLY A 23 21.38 -47.16 45.26
N GLY A 24 21.84 -46.80 46.47
CA GLY A 24 23.20 -46.30 46.73
C GLY A 24 24.27 -47.33 47.16
N ASP A 25 25.25 -46.80 47.93
CA ASP A 25 26.50 -47.35 48.49
C ASP A 25 27.74 -47.28 47.56
N GLY A 26 28.93 -46.83 47.96
CA GLY A 26 29.50 -46.31 49.21
C GLY A 26 31.04 -46.22 49.06
N GLY A 27 31.72 -45.41 49.89
CA GLY A 27 33.13 -45.66 50.27
C GLY A 27 34.26 -44.75 49.75
N THR A 28 34.68 -43.82 50.61
CA THR A 28 36.08 -43.50 51.03
C THR A 28 37.16 -43.04 50.04
N GLY A 29 37.83 -41.93 50.38
CA GLY A 29 39.31 -41.89 50.37
C GLY A 29 40.04 -40.68 49.76
N THR A 30 40.37 -39.70 50.62
CA THR A 30 41.64 -38.95 50.70
C THR A 30 42.12 -37.98 49.59
N ALA A 31 42.54 -36.81 50.06
CA ALA A 31 43.10 -35.68 49.34
C ALA A 31 44.54 -35.90 48.82
N SER A 32 44.91 -35.18 47.76
CA SER A 32 46.29 -34.76 47.49
C SER A 32 46.29 -33.41 46.76
N ALA A 33 47.14 -32.50 47.25
CA ALA A 33 47.30 -31.12 46.78
C ALA A 33 48.49 -30.95 45.82
N THR A 34 48.62 -29.71 45.30
CA THR A 34 49.73 -29.09 44.54
C THR A 34 49.66 -29.31 43.02
N THR A 35 49.83 -28.35 42.11
CA THR A 35 50.42 -26.98 42.06
C THR A 35 49.69 -26.18 40.94
N GLY A 36 49.26 -24.93 41.12
CA GLY A 36 50.05 -23.74 40.74
C GLY A 36 49.66 -23.21 39.36
N GLY A 37 49.10 -21.99 39.26
CA GLY A 37 48.96 -21.31 37.97
C GLY A 37 47.90 -20.22 37.85
N SER A 38 48.34 -18.98 38.10
CA SER A 38 47.79 -17.71 37.60
C SER A 38 46.44 -17.21 38.13
N GLY A 39 46.43 -15.95 38.54
CA GLY A 39 45.29 -15.27 39.12
C GLY A 39 44.05 -15.34 38.23
N GLY A 40 43.03 -16.03 38.74
CA GLY A 40 41.66 -15.77 38.34
C GLY A 40 41.32 -14.36 38.79
N SER A 41 41.50 -13.39 37.89
CA SER A 41 40.60 -12.24 37.88
C SER A 41 39.20 -12.84 37.90
N ALA A 42 38.44 -12.60 38.96
CA ALA A 42 37.04 -13.01 39.00
C ALA A 42 36.42 -12.52 37.69
N THR A 43 36.09 -13.44 36.79
CA THR A 43 35.29 -13.13 35.62
C THR A 43 33.97 -12.66 36.19
N THR A 44 33.81 -11.33 36.30
CA THR A 44 32.50 -10.73 36.49
C THR A 44 31.62 -11.37 35.43
N ALA A 45 30.63 -12.15 35.85
CA ALA A 45 29.67 -12.76 34.94
C ALA A 45 29.19 -11.66 33.98
N SER A 46 29.22 -11.92 32.68
CA SER A 46 28.75 -10.94 31.71
C SER A 46 27.23 -10.83 31.88
N LEU A 47 26.76 -9.84 32.62
CA LEU A 47 25.34 -9.67 32.89
C LEU A 47 24.73 -8.79 31.81
N ALA A 48 23.56 -9.19 31.29
CA ALA A 48 22.72 -8.34 30.47
C ALA A 48 22.05 -7.26 31.34
N SER A 49 21.90 -6.06 30.79
CA SER A 49 21.24 -4.93 31.43
C SER A 49 20.42 -4.19 30.40
N VAL A 50 19.20 -4.68 30.14
CA VAL A 50 18.30 -4.09 29.16
C VAL A 50 17.56 -2.92 29.77
N ASN A 51 17.83 -1.72 29.25
CA ASN A 51 17.13 -0.49 29.59
C ASN A 51 16.17 -0.09 28.49
N VAL A 52 14.96 0.33 28.86
CA VAL A 52 13.90 0.65 27.90
C VAL A 52 13.46 2.11 28.00
N SER A 53 13.20 2.71 26.84
CA SER A 53 12.59 4.03 26.73
C SER A 53 11.51 4.04 25.66
N GLU A 54 10.52 4.90 25.83
CA GLU A 54 9.49 5.19 24.84
C GLU A 54 9.52 6.68 24.50
N THR A 55 9.42 7.01 23.22
CA THR A 55 9.32 8.39 22.73
C THR A 55 8.15 8.51 21.76
N ALA A 56 7.43 9.63 21.81
CA ALA A 56 6.44 9.98 20.79
C ALA A 56 7.06 10.89 19.73
N SER A 57 6.60 10.80 18.48
CA SER A 57 7.05 11.66 17.37
C SER A 57 6.77 13.14 17.59
N GLN A 58 5.81 13.46 18.46
CA GLN A 58 5.38 14.80 18.80
C GLN A 58 4.79 14.86 20.20
N THR A 59 4.91 16.00 20.88
CA THR A 59 4.31 16.23 22.22
C THR A 59 2.89 16.81 22.12
N SER A 60 2.52 17.32 20.95
CA SER A 60 1.19 17.84 20.64
C SER A 60 0.75 17.39 19.25
N ALA A 61 -0.53 17.08 19.07
CA ALA A 61 -1.14 16.64 17.82
C ALA A 61 -2.54 17.27 17.67
N ALA A 62 -3.15 17.18 16.50
CA ALA A 62 -4.57 17.42 16.29
C ALA A 62 -5.33 16.11 16.03
N VAL A 63 -6.64 16.11 16.23
CA VAL A 63 -7.49 14.99 15.79
C VAL A 63 -7.32 14.78 14.29
N GLY A 64 -6.96 13.57 13.88
CA GLY A 64 -6.61 13.20 12.50
C GLY A 64 -5.11 13.05 12.25
N ASP A 65 -4.25 13.53 13.15
CA ASP A 65 -2.80 13.38 13.00
C ASP A 65 -2.35 11.97 13.34
N ARG A 66 -1.34 11.46 12.62
CA ARG A 66 -0.64 10.24 12.99
C ARG A 66 0.44 10.53 14.03
N VAL A 67 0.40 9.81 15.14
CA VAL A 67 1.41 9.82 16.18
C VAL A 67 2.15 8.49 16.12
N ILE A 68 3.48 8.54 16.20
CA ILE A 68 4.35 7.37 16.24
C ILE A 68 4.95 7.28 17.64
N TRP A 69 4.71 6.18 18.34
CA TRP A 69 5.39 5.82 19.57
C TRP A 69 6.51 4.83 19.26
N THR A 70 7.74 5.20 19.58
CA THR A 70 8.93 4.37 19.40
C THR A 70 9.42 3.88 20.75
N ILE A 71 9.34 2.58 20.97
CA ILE A 71 9.93 1.88 22.12
C ILE A 71 11.31 1.40 21.70
N THR A 72 12.34 1.71 22.49
CA THR A 72 13.71 1.27 22.28
C THR A 72 14.19 0.52 23.51
N ALA A 73 14.68 -0.69 23.33
CA ALA A 73 15.30 -1.51 24.36
C ALA A 73 16.78 -1.72 24.02
N VAL A 74 17.68 -1.21 24.86
CA VAL A 74 19.13 -1.29 24.66
C VAL A 74 19.76 -2.15 25.74
N ASN A 75 20.57 -3.13 25.36
CA ASN A 75 21.37 -3.89 26.32
C ASN A 75 22.67 -3.14 26.65
N ASN A 76 22.69 -2.43 27.78
CA ASN A 76 23.88 -1.72 28.29
C ASN A 76 24.80 -2.62 29.13
N GLY A 77 24.44 -3.89 29.29
CA GLY A 77 25.22 -4.88 30.02
C GLY A 77 26.43 -5.35 29.23
N SER A 78 27.34 -6.04 29.92
CA SER A 78 28.55 -6.59 29.29
C SER A 78 28.33 -7.96 28.63
N GLY A 79 27.14 -8.57 28.78
CA GLY A 79 26.78 -9.86 28.20
C GLY A 79 25.45 -9.82 27.43
N ALA A 80 25.22 -10.80 26.55
CA ALA A 80 23.96 -10.92 25.82
C ALA A 80 22.80 -11.39 26.73
N THR A 81 21.55 -11.09 26.37
CA THR A 81 20.39 -11.60 27.13
C THR A 81 20.31 -13.12 27.09
N GLY A 82 20.11 -13.76 28.24
CA GLY A 82 20.01 -15.23 28.36
C GLY A 82 18.64 -15.78 27.97
N ASP A 83 17.60 -14.97 28.16
CA ASP A 83 16.19 -15.31 27.91
C ASP A 83 15.46 -14.21 27.14
N THR A 84 14.24 -14.50 26.73
CA THR A 84 13.33 -13.55 26.08
C THR A 84 12.97 -12.38 26.99
N VAL A 85 13.05 -11.16 26.47
CA VAL A 85 12.56 -9.95 27.14
C VAL A 85 11.18 -9.60 26.58
N SER A 86 10.19 -9.48 27.46
CA SER A 86 8.84 -9.05 27.10
C SER A 86 8.70 -7.54 27.30
N LEU A 87 8.12 -6.87 26.29
CA LEU A 87 7.69 -5.48 26.32
C LEU A 87 6.17 -5.47 26.25
N VAL A 88 5.50 -4.88 27.22
CA VAL A 88 4.04 -4.69 27.20
C VAL A 88 3.76 -3.19 27.21
N ALA A 89 3.36 -2.68 26.05
CA ALA A 89 3.00 -1.28 25.86
C ALA A 89 1.49 -1.08 25.92
N THR A 90 1.06 0.03 26.52
CA THR A 90 -0.36 0.43 26.50
C THR A 90 -0.65 1.08 25.16
N VAL A 91 -1.66 0.62 24.43
CA VAL A 91 -2.10 1.33 23.23
C VAL A 91 -2.93 2.54 23.68
N PRO A 92 -2.58 3.77 23.29
CA PRO A 92 -3.33 4.95 23.73
C PRO A 92 -4.80 4.86 23.35
N GLY A 93 -5.71 5.22 24.26
CA GLY A 93 -7.12 5.39 23.93
C GLY A 93 -7.31 6.55 22.94
N ASN A 94 -8.43 6.55 22.20
CA ASN A 94 -8.71 7.56 21.16
C ASN A 94 -7.69 7.58 20.02
N VAL A 95 -7.27 6.39 19.58
CA VAL A 95 -6.49 6.21 18.36
C VAL A 95 -7.15 5.19 17.43
N GLY A 96 -6.86 5.29 16.13
CA GLY A 96 -7.35 4.38 15.09
C GLY A 96 -6.30 4.20 13.99
N GLY A 97 -6.52 3.27 13.05
CA GLY A 97 -5.57 3.00 11.97
C GLY A 97 -4.19 2.59 12.50
N ILE A 98 -4.20 1.68 13.49
CA ILE A 98 -3.01 1.21 14.20
C ILE A 98 -2.16 0.35 13.26
N ALA A 99 -0.87 0.67 13.18
CA ALA A 99 0.15 -0.13 12.52
C ALA A 99 1.32 -0.34 13.49
N VAL A 100 1.89 -1.54 13.51
CA VAL A 100 3.04 -1.89 14.34
C VAL A 100 4.17 -2.38 13.45
N ASN A 101 5.36 -1.83 13.64
CA ASN A 101 6.59 -2.34 13.04
C ASN A 101 7.61 -2.60 14.16
N ALA A 102 8.38 -3.66 14.07
CA ALA A 102 9.37 -4.02 15.08
C ALA A 102 10.67 -4.51 14.42
N GLN A 103 11.81 -4.09 14.97
CA GLN A 103 13.15 -4.51 14.58
C GLN A 103 13.84 -5.14 15.78
N GLY A 104 14.23 -6.40 15.67
CA GLY A 104 14.82 -7.14 16.80
C GLY A 104 13.80 -7.55 17.87
N ALA A 105 12.50 -7.38 17.62
CA ALA A 105 11.40 -7.86 18.46
C ALA A 105 10.26 -8.42 17.60
N THR A 106 9.42 -9.27 18.17
CA THR A 106 8.20 -9.80 17.55
C THR A 106 6.99 -9.36 18.38
N CYS A 107 6.00 -8.75 17.73
CA CYS A 107 4.82 -8.18 18.38
C CYS A 107 3.54 -8.90 17.98
N GLY A 108 2.63 -9.06 18.95
CA GLY A 108 1.25 -9.48 18.71
C GLY A 108 0.35 -8.33 18.22
N PRO A 109 -0.95 -8.59 18.05
CA PRO A 109 -1.91 -7.55 17.65
C PRO A 109 -2.00 -6.44 18.71
N ALA A 110 -2.10 -5.20 18.26
CA ALA A 110 -2.31 -4.03 19.11
C ALA A 110 -3.82 -3.81 19.34
N VAL A 111 -4.27 -3.99 20.59
CA VAL A 111 -5.64 -3.72 21.02
C VAL A 111 -5.64 -2.65 22.10
N SER A 112 -5.92 -2.98 23.37
CA SER A 112 -5.66 -2.12 24.54
C SER A 112 -4.19 -2.17 24.99
N THR A 113 -3.48 -3.23 24.62
CA THR A 113 -2.06 -3.41 24.86
C THR A 113 -1.39 -3.97 23.61
N LEU A 114 -0.11 -3.69 23.47
CA LEU A 114 0.78 -4.24 22.47
C LEU A 114 1.84 -5.06 23.22
N THR A 115 1.81 -6.37 23.04
CA THR A 115 2.81 -7.27 23.62
C THR A 115 3.86 -7.61 22.57
N CYS A 116 5.11 -7.30 22.86
CA CYS A 116 6.26 -7.63 22.05
C CYS A 116 7.26 -8.48 22.84
N THR A 117 8.04 -9.27 22.12
CA THR A 117 9.08 -10.14 22.68
C THR A 117 10.38 -9.94 21.92
N ILE A 118 11.45 -9.64 22.64
CA ILE A 118 12.82 -9.63 22.13
C ILE A 118 13.39 -11.01 22.44
N PRO A 119 13.81 -11.80 21.45
CA PRO A 119 14.37 -13.13 21.70
C PRO A 119 15.66 -13.06 22.53
N ALA A 120 16.03 -14.18 23.16
CA ALA A 120 17.33 -14.33 23.81
C ALA A 120 18.48 -14.02 22.83
N GLY A 121 19.59 -13.52 23.34
CA GLY A 121 20.78 -13.21 22.55
C GLY A 121 20.92 -11.76 22.09
N LEU A 122 20.18 -10.80 22.67
CA LEU A 122 20.40 -9.37 22.40
C LEU A 122 21.81 -8.99 22.91
N ALA A 123 22.75 -8.80 21.99
CA ALA A 123 24.16 -8.58 22.30
C ALA A 123 24.41 -7.29 23.11
N ALA A 124 25.55 -7.23 23.80
CA ALA A 124 25.99 -6.02 24.49
C ALA A 124 26.09 -4.83 23.51
N GLY A 125 25.45 -3.71 23.85
CA GLY A 125 25.35 -2.51 23.02
C GLY A 125 24.31 -2.58 21.88
N ALA A 126 23.65 -3.73 21.67
CA ALA A 126 22.60 -3.86 20.66
C ALA A 126 21.26 -3.32 21.18
N ALA A 127 20.39 -2.94 20.23
CA ALA A 127 19.07 -2.41 20.50
C ALA A 127 17.98 -3.14 19.70
N ALA A 128 16.80 -3.27 20.31
CA ALA A 128 15.56 -3.63 19.63
C ALA A 128 14.61 -2.42 19.65
N THR A 129 13.87 -2.21 18.57
CA THR A 129 12.93 -1.09 18.43
C THR A 129 11.55 -1.57 18.02
N VAL A 130 10.51 -0.93 18.56
CA VAL A 130 9.10 -1.16 18.19
C VAL A 130 8.47 0.18 17.92
N THR A 131 7.85 0.37 16.76
CA THR A 131 7.07 1.55 16.41
C THR A 131 5.59 1.20 16.34
N LEU A 132 4.81 1.86 17.19
CA LEU A 132 3.35 1.87 17.15
C LEU A 132 2.92 3.17 16.48
N THR A 133 2.31 3.08 15.31
CA THR A 133 1.76 4.26 14.62
C THR A 133 0.25 4.22 14.67
N ALA A 134 -0.38 5.29 15.16
CA ALA A 134 -1.84 5.39 15.14
C ALA A 134 -2.29 6.83 14.90
N THR A 135 -3.48 6.97 14.32
CA THR A 135 -4.13 8.26 14.08
C THR A 135 -4.91 8.68 15.32
N ALA A 136 -4.72 9.90 15.82
CA ALA A 136 -5.51 10.46 16.91
C ALA A 136 -6.98 10.62 16.47
N THR A 137 -7.92 10.01 17.17
CA THR A 137 -9.35 10.02 16.80
C THR A 137 -10.21 10.94 17.65
N ALA A 138 -9.68 11.45 18.78
CA ALA A 138 -10.36 12.44 19.61
C ALA A 138 -9.37 13.37 20.33
N ALA A 139 -9.81 14.57 20.65
CA ALA A 139 -9.06 15.51 21.47
C ALA A 139 -8.92 14.97 22.90
N GLY A 140 -7.78 15.23 23.53
CA GLY A 140 -7.47 14.66 24.85
C GLY A 140 -5.99 14.33 24.98
N SER A 141 -5.65 13.38 25.84
CA SER A 141 -4.26 12.95 26.02
C SER A 141 -4.09 11.52 25.53
N LEU A 142 -3.17 11.31 24.60
CA LEU A 142 -2.75 9.98 24.18
C LEU A 142 -1.60 9.56 25.07
N THR A 143 -1.91 8.79 26.10
CA THR A 143 -0.91 8.28 27.04
C THR A 143 -0.52 6.86 26.65
N SER A 144 0.77 6.63 26.42
CA SER A 144 1.34 5.30 26.32
C SER A 144 2.28 5.06 27.50
N SER A 145 2.40 3.79 27.87
CA SER A 145 3.41 3.35 28.82
C SER A 145 3.90 1.96 28.46
N VAL A 146 5.20 1.73 28.61
CA VAL A 146 5.81 0.42 28.41
C VAL A 146 6.27 -0.18 29.74
N SER A 147 5.89 -1.42 29.98
CA SER A 147 6.41 -2.25 31.07
C SER A 147 7.24 -3.40 30.50
N THR A 148 8.20 -3.89 31.28
CA THR A 148 9.16 -4.89 30.81
C THR A 148 9.34 -6.00 31.83
N SER A 149 9.58 -7.22 31.34
CA SER A 149 9.85 -8.40 32.18
C SER A 149 10.76 -9.38 31.45
N GLY A 150 11.59 -10.11 32.19
CA GLY A 150 12.55 -11.08 31.65
C GLY A 150 13.89 -11.01 32.39
N GLU A 151 14.73 -12.03 32.22
CA GLU A 151 16.06 -12.07 32.83
C GLU A 151 16.99 -11.02 32.20
N GLY A 152 17.72 -10.27 33.03
CA GLY A 152 18.63 -9.20 32.56
C GLY A 152 17.96 -7.87 32.22
N VAL A 153 16.67 -7.69 32.53
CA VAL A 153 15.96 -6.41 32.38
C VAL A 153 16.25 -5.48 33.55
N SER A 154 16.68 -4.26 33.26
CA SER A 154 16.99 -3.21 34.25
C SER A 154 15.88 -2.14 34.35
N GLY A 155 14.80 -2.28 33.59
CA GLY A 155 13.65 -1.39 33.60
C GLY A 155 13.86 -0.15 32.72
N CYS A 156 13.27 0.98 33.12
CA CYS A 156 13.32 2.22 32.33
C CYS A 156 14.72 2.84 32.33
N ALA A 157 15.15 3.36 31.18
CA ALA A 157 16.45 4.01 31.01
C ALA A 157 16.64 5.23 31.92
N ALA A 158 15.56 5.96 32.22
CA ALA A 158 15.49 7.01 33.23
C ALA A 158 14.10 7.03 33.89
N GLN A 159 13.96 7.71 35.03
CA GLN A 159 12.65 7.87 35.67
C GLN A 159 11.67 8.56 34.72
N GLY A 160 10.54 7.90 34.42
CA GLY A 160 9.53 8.38 33.49
C GLY A 160 9.83 8.16 32.00
N SER A 161 10.99 7.59 31.62
CA SER A 161 11.35 7.38 30.21
C SER A 161 10.54 6.28 29.52
N CYS A 162 9.73 5.51 30.25
CA CYS A 162 8.83 4.51 29.70
C CYS A 162 7.39 5.03 29.55
N ASN A 163 7.16 6.32 29.77
CA ASN A 163 5.84 6.92 29.71
C ASN A 163 5.88 8.07 28.72
N THR A 164 4.91 8.09 27.82
CA THR A 164 4.74 9.19 26.87
C THR A 164 3.32 9.72 26.91
N SER A 165 3.18 11.01 26.65
CA SER A 165 1.89 11.68 26.60
C SER A 165 1.89 12.68 25.47
N VAL A 166 0.93 12.57 24.56
CA VAL A 166 0.73 13.52 23.46
C VAL A 166 -0.59 14.25 23.68
N THR A 167 -0.53 15.57 23.75
CA THR A 167 -1.74 16.39 23.88
C THR A 167 -2.38 16.58 22.51
N VAL A 168 -3.59 16.08 22.34
CA VAL A 168 -4.37 16.20 21.10
C VAL A 168 -5.32 17.37 21.23
N ALA A 169 -5.05 18.42 20.47
CA ALA A 169 -5.99 19.53 20.28
C ALA A 169 -7.17 19.06 19.43
N ALA A 170 -8.36 19.59 19.72
CA ALA A 170 -9.45 19.56 18.75
C ALA A 170 -8.96 20.24 17.47
N ALA A 171 -9.38 19.73 16.30
CA ALA A 171 -9.01 20.31 15.02
C ALA A 171 -9.26 21.83 15.03
N SER A 172 -8.19 22.62 14.95
CA SER A 172 -8.30 24.06 15.08
C SER A 172 -8.86 24.66 13.80
N GLY A 173 -10.12 25.11 13.85
CA GLY A 173 -10.59 26.17 12.96
C GLY A 173 -9.87 27.46 13.32
N GLY A 174 -8.98 27.95 12.43
CA GLY A 174 -8.30 29.22 12.62
C GLY A 174 -9.32 30.36 12.68
N SER A 175 -9.50 30.95 13.86
CA SER A 175 -10.25 32.20 14.03
C SER A 175 -9.24 33.33 14.22
N GLY A 176 -9.02 34.11 13.15
CA GLY A 176 -8.48 35.45 13.24
C GLY A 176 -9.54 36.37 13.82
N SER A 177 -9.25 36.97 14.97
CA SER A 177 -10.15 37.88 15.68
C SER A 177 -10.23 39.24 14.97
N SER A 178 -11.45 39.64 14.57
CA SER A 178 -11.88 41.04 14.61
C SER A 178 -13.37 41.10 14.93
N GLY A 179 -13.71 41.91 15.93
CA GLY A 179 -15.02 41.95 16.56
C GLY A 179 -16.09 42.68 15.74
N GLY A 180 -17.34 42.30 15.99
CA GLY A 180 -18.53 42.99 15.51
C GLY A 180 -19.80 42.20 15.84
N SER A 181 -20.44 42.54 16.96
CA SER A 181 -21.74 41.98 17.34
C SER A 181 -22.82 42.34 16.32
N SER A 182 -23.58 41.36 15.83
CA SER A 182 -25.00 41.53 15.52
C SER A 182 -25.73 40.19 15.44
N SER A 183 -26.98 40.27 15.88
CA SER A 183 -28.02 39.27 16.10
C SER A 183 -28.37 38.36 14.91
N GLY A 184 -28.57 37.07 15.21
CA GLY A 184 -29.60 36.22 14.57
C GLY A 184 -29.22 35.47 13.29
N SER A 185 -28.53 34.34 13.40
CA SER A 185 -28.62 33.20 12.46
C SER A 185 -27.90 31.99 13.06
N THR A 186 -28.54 30.82 13.05
CA THR A 186 -27.99 29.55 13.51
C THR A 186 -26.88 29.08 12.57
N ASN A 187 -25.64 29.51 12.84
CA ASN A 187 -24.45 28.92 12.22
C ASN A 187 -24.35 27.46 12.68
N ALA A 188 -24.56 26.52 11.75
CA ALA A 188 -24.34 25.11 12.01
C ALA A 188 -22.84 24.86 12.22
N VAL A 189 -22.41 24.87 13.49
CA VAL A 189 -21.10 24.39 13.92
C VAL A 189 -21.00 22.93 13.49
N GLY A 190 -20.00 22.58 12.65
CA GLY A 190 -19.73 21.19 12.25
C GLY A 190 -19.90 20.84 10.77
N LEU A 191 -20.19 21.80 9.88
CA LEU A 191 -20.20 21.59 8.43
C LEU A 191 -18.85 21.97 7.79
N VAL A 192 -18.37 21.17 6.83
CA VAL A 192 -17.20 21.50 5.99
C VAL A 192 -17.55 21.24 4.52
N PRO A 193 -17.44 22.22 3.60
CA PRO A 193 -17.22 23.64 3.85
C PRO A 193 -18.22 24.22 4.85
N ALA A 194 -17.80 25.24 5.60
CA ALA A 194 -18.70 25.89 6.55
C ALA A 194 -19.88 26.54 5.81
N ASN A 195 -21.05 26.63 6.45
CA ASN A 195 -22.17 27.33 5.83
C ASN A 195 -21.80 28.80 5.57
N GLY A 196 -21.93 29.24 4.32
CA GLY A 196 -21.54 30.56 3.86
C GLY A 196 -20.06 30.72 3.52
N GLU A 197 -19.25 29.65 3.55
CA GLU A 197 -17.82 29.72 3.22
C GLU A 197 -17.61 30.24 1.80
N THR A 198 -16.67 31.18 1.61
CA THR A 198 -16.48 31.88 0.33
C THR A 198 -15.27 31.42 -0.47
N ALA A 199 -14.47 30.50 0.07
CA ALA A 199 -13.21 30.04 -0.52
C ALA A 199 -13.03 28.52 -0.42
N ALA A 200 -14.13 27.77 -0.54
CA ALA A 200 -14.10 26.32 -0.52
C ALA A 200 -13.29 25.75 -1.70
N TYR A 201 -12.76 24.55 -1.53
CA TYR A 201 -12.03 23.85 -2.59
C TYR A 201 -13.01 23.16 -3.54
N VAL A 202 -12.69 23.13 -4.83
CA VAL A 202 -13.54 22.47 -5.86
C VAL A 202 -13.60 20.95 -5.69
N ASP A 203 -12.61 20.39 -5.01
CA ASP A 203 -12.46 18.97 -4.72
C ASP A 203 -12.63 18.68 -3.21
N THR A 204 -13.27 19.59 -2.48
CA THR A 204 -13.53 19.41 -1.06
C THR A 204 -14.38 18.17 -0.82
N ARG A 205 -14.08 17.45 0.26
CA ARG A 205 -15.03 16.50 0.84
C ARG A 205 -16.05 17.29 1.66
N LEU A 206 -17.32 16.92 1.58
CA LEU A 206 -18.34 17.50 2.45
C LEU A 206 -18.30 16.77 3.79
N GLN A 207 -18.36 17.47 4.91
CA GLN A 207 -18.34 16.83 6.23
C GLN A 207 -19.45 17.38 7.14
N LEU A 208 -19.98 16.49 7.96
CA LEU A 208 -20.93 16.81 9.03
C LEU A 208 -20.42 16.22 10.34
N SER A 209 -20.34 17.06 11.37
CA SER A 209 -19.94 16.66 12.72
C SER A 209 -21.17 16.49 13.61
N PHE A 210 -21.24 15.35 14.28
CA PHE A 210 -22.34 14.99 15.17
C PHE A 210 -21.88 14.98 16.64
N ASP A 211 -22.84 14.93 17.56
CA ASP A 211 -22.56 14.87 19.00
C ASP A 211 -21.92 13.52 19.41
N ALA A 212 -22.18 12.47 18.62
CA ALA A 212 -21.65 11.11 18.76
C ALA A 212 -21.53 10.49 17.36
N THR A 213 -20.92 9.30 17.26
CA THR A 213 -20.81 8.56 16.00
C THR A 213 -22.18 8.40 15.33
N PRO A 214 -22.38 9.02 14.15
CA PRO A 214 -23.63 8.85 13.41
C PRO A 214 -23.69 7.44 12.80
N THR A 215 -24.87 7.03 12.36
CA THR A 215 -25.06 5.82 11.57
C THR A 215 -25.54 6.18 10.17
N LEU A 216 -25.05 5.47 9.16
CA LEU A 216 -25.53 5.59 7.79
C LEU A 216 -26.89 4.88 7.63
N GLY A 217 -27.81 5.52 6.92
CA GLY A 217 -29.08 4.90 6.51
C GLY A 217 -28.92 3.89 5.37
N ALA A 218 -30.05 3.36 4.91
CA ALA A 218 -30.09 2.40 3.80
C ALA A 218 -30.63 3.00 2.48
N THR A 219 -31.19 4.21 2.51
CA THR A 219 -31.82 4.88 1.37
C THR A 219 -31.74 6.39 1.52
N GLY A 220 -31.81 7.11 0.41
CA GLY A 220 -31.90 8.57 0.38
C GLY A 220 -30.79 9.18 -0.47
N LEU A 221 -30.98 10.44 -0.81
CA LEU A 221 -30.09 11.16 -1.72
C LEU A 221 -29.33 12.26 -1.00
N ILE A 222 -28.08 12.44 -1.40
CA ILE A 222 -27.30 13.65 -1.15
C ILE A 222 -27.15 14.35 -2.49
N LYS A 223 -27.47 15.65 -2.55
CA LYS A 223 -27.46 16.40 -3.80
C LYS A 223 -26.74 17.73 -3.62
N VAL A 224 -26.05 18.14 -4.67
CA VAL A 224 -25.40 19.44 -4.75
C VAL A 224 -25.99 20.22 -5.92
N PHE A 225 -26.29 21.49 -5.70
CA PHE A 225 -26.91 22.36 -6.69
C PHE A 225 -26.09 23.64 -6.86
N ASN A 226 -26.00 24.12 -8.09
CA ASN A 226 -25.55 25.48 -8.36
C ASN A 226 -26.58 26.47 -7.78
N ALA A 227 -26.16 27.31 -6.85
CA ALA A 227 -27.05 28.21 -6.11
C ALA A 227 -27.56 29.40 -6.94
N THR A 228 -26.90 29.71 -8.06
CA THR A 228 -27.31 30.79 -8.96
C THR A 228 -28.35 30.28 -9.97
N THR A 229 -28.13 29.10 -10.56
CA THR A 229 -29.00 28.56 -11.62
C THR A 229 -30.07 27.61 -11.11
N GLY A 230 -29.92 27.08 -9.89
CA GLY A 230 -30.77 26.01 -9.35
C GLY A 230 -30.53 24.63 -9.95
N ALA A 231 -29.54 24.48 -10.86
CA ALA A 231 -29.25 23.22 -11.50
C ALA A 231 -28.57 22.23 -10.54
N GLN A 232 -29.04 20.98 -10.51
CA GLN A 232 -28.35 19.89 -9.82
C GLN A 232 -27.04 19.58 -10.54
N VAL A 233 -25.92 19.60 -9.81
CA VAL A 233 -24.59 19.30 -10.35
C VAL A 233 -24.06 17.94 -9.91
N ASP A 234 -24.54 17.43 -8.78
CA ASP A 234 -24.20 16.10 -8.31
C ASP A 234 -25.38 15.47 -7.53
N GLN A 235 -25.43 14.14 -7.54
CA GLN A 235 -26.35 13.33 -6.76
C GLN A 235 -25.69 12.01 -6.40
N ILE A 236 -25.67 11.70 -5.11
CA ILE A 236 -25.24 10.43 -4.53
C ILE A 236 -26.47 9.72 -3.99
N ASP A 237 -26.65 8.46 -4.36
CA ASP A 237 -27.61 7.56 -3.76
C ASP A 237 -26.89 6.62 -2.77
N ILE A 238 -27.26 6.69 -1.49
CA ILE A 238 -26.68 5.81 -0.47
C ILE A 238 -27.32 4.42 -0.44
N SER A 239 -28.36 4.18 -1.25
CA SER A 239 -28.98 2.87 -1.40
C SER A 239 -28.12 1.92 -2.24
N GLY A 240 -28.66 0.73 -2.51
CA GLY A 240 -28.06 -0.23 -3.43
C GLY A 240 -28.46 -0.05 -4.89
N ALA A 241 -29.10 1.05 -5.28
CA ALA A 241 -29.68 1.20 -6.62
C ALA A 241 -28.66 1.08 -7.76
N PRO A 242 -27.45 1.70 -7.73
CA PRO A 242 -26.45 1.53 -8.78
C PRO A 242 -26.06 0.05 -9.00
N VAL A 243 -25.87 -0.67 -7.89
CA VAL A 243 -25.51 -2.10 -7.86
C VAL A 243 -26.69 -3.00 -8.27
N THR A 244 -27.91 -2.65 -7.86
CA THR A 244 -29.12 -3.46 -8.13
C THR A 244 -29.58 -3.33 -9.58
N ALA A 245 -29.57 -2.11 -10.14
CA ALA A 245 -29.71 -1.89 -11.58
C ALA A 245 -28.57 -2.58 -12.37
N GLY A 246 -27.47 -2.83 -11.67
CA GLY A 246 -26.34 -3.66 -12.03
C GLY A 246 -26.68 -5.11 -12.39
N GLY A 247 -27.73 -5.67 -11.79
CA GLY A 247 -27.96 -7.13 -11.76
C GLY A 247 -26.89 -7.88 -10.97
N GLU A 248 -26.16 -7.19 -10.10
CA GLU A 248 -25.10 -7.78 -9.28
C GLU A 248 -25.68 -8.66 -8.18
N THR A 249 -25.00 -9.74 -7.87
CA THR A 249 -25.44 -10.74 -6.88
C THR A 249 -24.38 -11.06 -5.83
N GLN A 250 -23.18 -10.48 -5.96
CA GLN A 250 -22.11 -10.63 -4.97
C GLN A 250 -22.57 -10.14 -3.58
N THR A 251 -22.06 -10.76 -2.51
CA THR A 251 -22.49 -10.47 -1.12
C THR A 251 -21.36 -9.99 -0.21
N TYR A 252 -20.10 -10.04 -0.66
CA TYR A 252 -18.95 -9.68 0.17
C TYR A 252 -18.73 -8.17 0.27
N MET A 253 -19.18 -7.39 -0.72
CA MET A 253 -19.24 -5.93 -0.64
C MET A 253 -20.68 -5.45 -0.43
N PRO A 254 -20.87 -4.35 0.33
CA PRO A 254 -22.19 -3.78 0.52
C PRO A 254 -22.69 -3.15 -0.79
N ALA A 255 -23.94 -3.48 -1.17
CA ALA A 255 -24.62 -2.78 -2.25
C ALA A 255 -24.96 -1.33 -1.86
N ALA A 256 -25.42 -1.13 -0.63
CA ALA A 256 -25.65 0.20 -0.07
C ALA A 256 -24.33 0.97 0.05
N ASN A 257 -24.39 2.30 -0.11
CA ASN A 257 -23.23 3.19 -0.04
C ASN A 257 -22.12 2.78 -1.02
N THR A 258 -22.52 2.37 -2.23
CA THR A 258 -21.64 2.08 -3.36
C THR A 258 -22.14 2.86 -4.56
N GLU A 259 -21.31 3.75 -5.08
CA GLU A 259 -21.60 4.58 -6.24
C GLU A 259 -20.58 4.35 -7.36
N ILE A 260 -20.90 4.83 -8.56
CA ILE A 260 -20.01 4.78 -9.73
C ILE A 260 -19.38 6.15 -9.95
N ASP A 261 -18.06 6.22 -9.81
CA ASP A 261 -17.28 7.41 -10.16
C ASP A 261 -16.84 7.38 -11.63
N THR A 262 -16.60 8.57 -12.18
CA THR A 262 -16.07 8.77 -13.53
C THR A 262 -14.84 9.66 -13.46
N LEU A 263 -13.69 9.08 -13.13
CA LEU A 263 -12.47 9.85 -12.92
C LEU A 263 -11.95 10.44 -14.23
N GLY A 264 -11.50 11.70 -14.17
CA GLY A 264 -11.07 12.49 -15.31
C GLY A 264 -12.22 13.07 -16.13
N ASN A 265 -13.48 12.98 -15.66
CA ASN A 265 -14.61 13.63 -16.32
C ASN A 265 -14.41 15.16 -16.38
N ASN A 266 -15.05 15.84 -17.33
CA ASN A 266 -14.97 17.31 -17.47
C ASN A 266 -13.56 17.89 -17.69
N THR A 267 -12.57 17.07 -18.05
CA THR A 267 -11.18 17.50 -18.34
C THR A 267 -10.90 17.65 -19.85
N GLY A 268 -11.90 17.49 -20.71
CA GLY A 268 -11.70 17.46 -22.16
C GLY A 268 -11.19 16.13 -22.72
N LEU A 269 -10.97 15.13 -21.85
CA LEU A 269 -10.78 13.74 -22.27
C LEU A 269 -12.06 13.18 -22.92
N THR A 270 -11.88 12.21 -23.81
CA THR A 270 -12.97 11.46 -24.47
C THR A 270 -13.18 10.06 -23.90
N GLN A 271 -12.31 9.64 -22.97
CA GLN A 271 -12.38 8.36 -22.28
C GLN A 271 -11.99 8.57 -20.81
N TRP A 272 -12.68 7.87 -19.92
CA TRP A 272 -12.62 8.06 -18.47
C TRP A 272 -12.44 6.74 -17.75
N ARG A 273 -12.03 6.81 -16.49
CA ARG A 273 -11.94 5.65 -15.63
C ARG A 273 -13.21 5.51 -14.78
N TYR A 274 -13.98 4.45 -15.04
CA TYR A 274 -15.19 4.13 -14.29
C TYR A 274 -14.92 3.12 -13.19
N VAL A 275 -15.18 3.51 -11.94
CA VAL A 275 -14.90 2.68 -10.76
C VAL A 275 -16.02 2.77 -9.74
N TYR A 276 -16.23 1.70 -8.99
CA TYR A 276 -17.00 1.74 -7.77
C TYR A 276 -16.20 2.39 -6.66
N TYR A 277 -16.91 3.17 -5.84
CA TYR A 277 -16.38 3.76 -4.62
C TYR A 277 -17.44 3.85 -3.53
N THR A 278 -16.98 4.10 -2.31
CA THR A 278 -17.83 4.37 -1.15
C THR A 278 -17.95 5.88 -0.93
N PRO A 279 -19.12 6.50 -1.16
CA PRO A 279 -19.27 7.95 -1.07
C PRO A 279 -19.33 8.47 0.37
N VAL A 280 -19.91 7.72 1.31
CA VAL A 280 -20.01 8.17 2.71
C VAL A 280 -19.13 7.33 3.62
N THR A 281 -18.24 7.97 4.37
CA THR A 281 -17.42 7.34 5.40
C THR A 281 -17.69 7.98 6.76
N ILE A 282 -17.62 7.18 7.82
CA ILE A 282 -17.85 7.65 9.19
C ILE A 282 -16.59 7.34 10.00
N SER A 283 -16.01 8.37 10.59
CA SER A 283 -14.86 8.26 11.49
C SER A 283 -15.12 9.09 12.74
N GLY A 284 -15.15 8.43 13.90
CA GLY A 284 -15.57 9.06 15.15
C GLY A 284 -16.96 9.68 15.01
N ASN A 285 -17.05 10.99 15.22
CA ASN A 285 -18.30 11.75 15.15
C ASN A 285 -18.55 12.41 13.79
N THR A 286 -17.69 12.18 12.80
CA THR A 286 -17.72 12.89 11.52
C THR A 286 -18.17 11.95 10.40
N ALA A 287 -19.24 12.34 9.70
CA ALA A 287 -19.58 11.77 8.40
C ALA A 287 -18.89 12.59 7.31
N THR A 288 -18.12 11.93 6.45
CA THR A 288 -17.47 12.53 5.29
C THR A 288 -18.13 12.00 4.02
N ILE A 289 -18.58 12.91 3.17
CA ILE A 289 -19.21 12.64 1.89
C ILE A 289 -18.23 13.04 0.78
N ARG A 290 -17.90 12.08 -0.04
CA ARG A 290 -17.09 12.20 -1.24
C ARG A 290 -18.03 12.32 -2.44
N LEU A 291 -18.01 13.49 -3.07
CA LEU A 291 -18.68 13.77 -4.33
C LEU A 291 -18.06 12.95 -5.47
N HIS A 292 -18.81 12.81 -6.56
CA HIS A 292 -18.25 12.33 -7.81
C HIS A 292 -17.12 13.27 -8.27
N ASP A 293 -16.17 12.71 -9.03
CA ASP A 293 -15.00 13.44 -9.48
C ASP A 293 -15.39 14.64 -10.35
N ASN A 294 -14.75 15.79 -10.09
CA ASN A 294 -14.84 16.97 -10.95
C ASN A 294 -16.24 17.58 -11.17
N MET A 295 -17.08 17.58 -10.13
CA MET A 295 -18.45 18.10 -10.20
C MET A 295 -18.59 19.61 -9.89
N LEU A 296 -17.62 20.20 -9.18
CA LEU A 296 -17.67 21.61 -8.80
C LEU A 296 -16.75 22.46 -9.68
N SER A 297 -17.25 23.63 -10.07
CA SER A 297 -16.52 24.66 -10.82
C SER A 297 -15.95 25.71 -9.86
N ASN A 298 -14.83 26.32 -10.22
CA ASN A 298 -14.25 27.43 -9.46
C ASN A 298 -15.16 28.68 -9.45
N GLY A 299 -15.03 29.51 -8.41
CA GLY A 299 -15.75 30.78 -8.28
C GLY A 299 -17.28 30.65 -8.25
N THR A 300 -17.81 29.47 -7.96
CA THR A 300 -19.22 29.14 -8.12
C THR A 300 -19.86 28.86 -6.75
N LYS A 301 -21.05 29.41 -6.54
CA LYS A 301 -21.83 29.21 -5.31
C LYS A 301 -22.69 27.95 -5.44
N TYR A 302 -22.68 27.13 -4.40
CA TYR A 302 -23.42 25.88 -4.30
C TYR A 302 -24.27 25.82 -3.04
N TYR A 303 -25.28 24.95 -3.04
CA TYR A 303 -25.95 24.49 -1.83
C TYR A 303 -26.10 22.97 -1.85
N VAL A 304 -26.19 22.38 -0.65
CA VAL A 304 -26.27 20.93 -0.45
C VAL A 304 -27.62 20.59 0.17
N THR A 305 -28.25 19.53 -0.31
CA THR A 305 -29.39 18.91 0.35
C THR A 305 -29.07 17.46 0.71
N ILE A 306 -29.59 17.01 1.84
CA ILE A 306 -29.46 15.64 2.34
C ILE A 306 -30.84 15.18 2.77
N ASP A 307 -31.34 14.10 2.17
CA ASP A 307 -32.63 13.54 2.56
C ASP A 307 -32.62 13.09 4.03
N ASN A 308 -33.79 13.19 4.68
CA ASN A 308 -33.95 12.65 6.01
C ASN A 308 -33.72 11.13 5.99
N GLY A 309 -32.97 10.61 6.98
CA GLY A 309 -32.64 9.19 7.07
C GLY A 309 -31.35 8.77 6.36
N VAL A 310 -30.71 9.65 5.57
CA VAL A 310 -29.37 9.37 5.00
C VAL A 310 -28.33 9.17 6.10
N LEU A 311 -28.34 10.04 7.11
CA LEU A 311 -27.54 9.92 8.32
C LEU A 311 -28.48 10.01 9.52
N ALA A 312 -28.26 9.16 10.53
CA ALA A 312 -28.93 9.25 11.81
C ALA A 312 -27.92 9.58 12.90
N GLY A 313 -28.26 10.58 13.72
CA GLY A 313 -27.40 11.12 14.76
C GLY A 313 -28.01 12.38 15.33
N LYS A 314 -27.28 13.06 16.22
CA LYS A 314 -27.66 14.36 16.75
C LYS A 314 -26.60 15.40 16.41
N MET A 315 -27.04 16.62 16.14
CA MET A 315 -26.18 17.80 16.05
C MET A 315 -26.70 18.84 17.03
N ASN A 316 -25.87 19.26 17.98
CA ASN A 316 -26.23 20.20 19.03
C ASN A 316 -27.45 19.75 19.85
N GLY A 317 -27.49 18.47 20.22
CA GLY A 317 -28.55 17.84 21.00
C GLY A 317 -29.82 17.51 20.21
N THR A 318 -29.93 17.94 18.96
CA THR A 318 -31.13 17.77 18.13
C THR A 318 -30.93 16.65 17.11
N PRO A 319 -31.90 15.71 16.97
CA PRO A 319 -31.85 14.70 15.92
C PRO A 319 -31.66 15.32 14.53
N PHE A 320 -30.70 14.82 13.77
CA PHE A 320 -30.50 15.26 12.40
C PHE A 320 -31.65 14.78 11.52
N ALA A 321 -32.38 15.71 10.93
CA ALA A 321 -33.55 15.44 10.09
C ALA A 321 -33.26 15.63 8.58
N GLY A 322 -31.99 15.61 8.18
CA GLY A 322 -31.55 15.99 6.84
C GLY A 322 -31.37 17.50 6.66
N ILE A 323 -31.06 17.91 5.43
CA ILE A 323 -30.91 19.29 4.98
C ILE A 323 -31.78 19.48 3.74
N THR A 324 -32.89 20.21 3.86
CA THR A 324 -33.85 20.41 2.75
C THR A 324 -33.91 21.85 2.26
N SER A 325 -33.53 22.82 3.10
CA SER A 325 -33.53 24.24 2.71
C SER A 325 -32.29 24.59 1.86
N PRO A 326 -32.46 25.26 0.70
CA PRO A 326 -31.35 25.74 -0.13
C PRO A 326 -30.42 26.76 0.56
N THR A 327 -30.79 27.27 1.73
CA THR A 327 -30.00 28.24 2.50
C THR A 327 -29.35 27.63 3.74
N ALA A 328 -29.66 26.38 4.09
CA ALA A 328 -29.16 25.75 5.31
C ALA A 328 -27.69 25.34 5.21
N TRP A 329 -27.23 24.96 4.02
CA TRP A 329 -25.82 24.70 3.75
C TRP A 329 -25.44 25.19 2.37
N THR A 330 -24.74 26.32 2.34
CA THR A 330 -24.22 26.95 1.12
C THR A 330 -22.73 27.19 1.22
N PHE A 331 -22.03 27.23 0.09
CA PHE A 331 -20.63 27.64 0.03
C PHE A 331 -20.27 28.12 -1.38
N THR A 332 -19.20 28.88 -1.51
CA THR A 332 -18.64 29.33 -2.78
C THR A 332 -17.24 28.77 -2.92
N THR A 333 -16.96 28.14 -4.06
CA THR A 333 -15.61 27.66 -4.38
C THR A 333 -14.68 28.81 -4.70
N LYS A 334 -13.40 28.66 -4.35
CA LYS A 334 -12.36 29.65 -4.66
C LYS A 334 -12.13 29.83 -6.16
N ALA A 335 -11.44 30.91 -6.52
CA ALA A 335 -10.95 31.13 -7.87
C ALA A 335 -10.04 29.98 -8.35
N ALA A 336 -9.91 29.85 -9.68
CA ALA A 336 -9.06 28.83 -10.28
C ALA A 336 -7.58 29.00 -9.86
N PRO A 337 -6.80 27.90 -9.80
CA PRO A 337 -5.35 27.98 -9.55
C PRO A 337 -4.66 28.97 -10.50
N ALA A 338 -3.70 29.72 -9.98
CA ALA A 338 -2.98 30.72 -10.76
C ALA A 338 -2.11 30.09 -11.86
N SER A 339 -1.63 28.86 -11.65
CA SER A 339 -0.79 28.13 -12.58
C SER A 339 -1.53 26.96 -13.22
N GLN A 340 -1.39 26.81 -14.54
CA GLN A 340 -1.93 25.68 -15.30
C GLN A 340 -1.04 24.43 -15.24
N THR A 341 0.22 24.57 -14.83
CA THR A 341 1.23 23.50 -14.91
C THR A 341 1.88 23.18 -13.57
N ALA A 342 1.74 24.00 -12.54
CA ALA A 342 2.35 23.78 -11.23
C ALA A 342 1.31 24.02 -10.14
N VAL A 343 0.85 22.95 -9.49
CA VAL A 343 -0.21 23.02 -8.47
C VAL A 343 0.16 22.26 -7.21
N THR A 344 -0.48 22.63 -6.11
CA THR A 344 -0.21 22.09 -4.77
C THR A 344 -1.42 21.35 -4.20
N VAL A 345 -1.16 20.27 -3.47
CA VAL A 345 -2.15 19.45 -2.79
C VAL A 345 -1.82 19.43 -1.29
N ALA A 346 -2.80 19.72 -0.44
CA ALA A 346 -2.63 19.60 1.01
C ALA A 346 -3.97 19.24 1.68
N SER A 347 -3.95 18.34 2.66
CA SER A 347 -5.14 17.98 3.46
C SER A 347 -5.61 19.13 4.36
N THR A 348 -4.68 19.99 4.79
CA THR A 348 -4.92 21.19 5.62
C THR A 348 -4.12 22.38 5.10
N GLY A 349 -4.32 23.57 5.68
CA GLY A 349 -3.58 24.78 5.28
C GLY A 349 -3.88 25.25 3.85
N SER A 350 -3.01 26.11 3.32
CA SER A 350 -3.16 26.66 1.96
C SER A 350 -2.66 25.68 0.89
N ALA A 351 -3.42 25.51 -0.18
CA ALA A 351 -3.09 24.68 -1.34
C ALA A 351 -4.02 25.01 -2.51
N ASP A 352 -3.75 24.47 -3.70
CA ASP A 352 -4.64 24.53 -4.86
C ASP A 352 -5.76 23.48 -4.77
N PHE A 353 -5.46 22.29 -4.25
CA PHE A 353 -6.37 21.15 -4.18
C PHE A 353 -6.31 20.47 -2.81
N ARG A 354 -7.40 19.81 -2.42
CA ARG A 354 -7.45 18.91 -1.24
C ARG A 354 -7.15 17.46 -1.59
N THR A 355 -7.23 17.13 -2.87
CA THR A 355 -7.16 15.77 -3.39
C THR A 355 -6.10 15.70 -4.48
N VAL A 356 -5.51 14.52 -4.63
CA VAL A 356 -4.54 14.28 -5.71
C VAL A 356 -5.28 14.18 -7.06
N GLN A 357 -6.46 13.56 -7.10
CA GLN A 357 -7.25 13.49 -8.34
C GLN A 357 -7.66 14.87 -8.84
N GLY A 358 -8.08 15.80 -7.97
CA GLY A 358 -8.42 17.16 -8.37
C GLY A 358 -7.26 17.91 -9.03
N ALA A 359 -6.03 17.68 -8.54
CA ALA A 359 -4.83 18.22 -9.18
C ALA A 359 -4.52 17.55 -10.54
N LEU A 360 -4.71 16.22 -10.65
CA LEU A 360 -4.55 15.50 -11.92
C LEU A 360 -5.54 16.01 -12.96
N ASP A 361 -6.80 16.21 -12.57
CA ASP A 361 -7.86 16.75 -13.42
C ASP A 361 -7.54 18.13 -13.94
N TRP A 362 -7.02 19.00 -13.07
CA TRP A 362 -6.56 20.33 -13.48
C TRP A 362 -5.46 20.25 -14.53
N ILE A 363 -4.47 19.38 -14.32
CA ILE A 363 -3.39 19.18 -15.29
C ILE A 363 -3.92 18.58 -16.59
N MET A 364 -4.79 17.58 -16.56
CA MET A 364 -5.39 16.95 -17.74
C MET A 364 -6.21 17.97 -18.55
N ARG A 365 -7.03 18.78 -17.88
CA ARG A 365 -7.82 19.84 -18.52
C ARG A 365 -6.98 20.87 -19.26
N ASN A 366 -5.80 21.19 -18.71
CA ASN A 366 -4.91 22.21 -19.25
C ASN A 366 -3.74 21.61 -20.08
N SER A 367 -3.73 20.30 -20.29
CA SER A 367 -2.62 19.56 -20.90
C SER A 367 -2.43 19.90 -22.38
N SER A 368 -3.51 19.94 -23.16
CA SER A 368 -3.49 20.25 -24.60
C SER A 368 -2.86 21.61 -24.90
N ALA A 369 -3.15 22.62 -24.06
CA ALA A 369 -2.59 23.95 -24.20
C ALA A 369 -1.07 24.00 -23.93
N ASN A 370 -0.53 22.99 -23.24
CA ASN A 370 0.83 23.00 -22.71
C ASN A 370 1.56 21.66 -22.94
N ALA A 371 1.28 20.94 -24.03
CA ALA A 371 1.61 19.51 -24.17
C ALA A 371 3.10 19.15 -23.92
N SER A 372 4.03 20.06 -24.23
CA SER A 372 5.48 19.85 -24.04
C SER A 372 6.05 20.45 -22.75
N ALA A 373 5.29 21.31 -22.07
CA ALA A 373 5.77 22.04 -20.89
C ALA A 373 5.89 21.12 -19.67
N SER A 374 6.94 21.32 -18.87
CA SER A 374 7.09 20.67 -17.57
C SER A 374 5.91 20.99 -16.67
N LYS A 375 5.41 19.98 -15.96
CA LYS A 375 4.29 20.09 -15.03
C LYS A 375 4.67 19.50 -13.67
N THR A 376 4.13 20.07 -12.60
CA THR A 376 4.41 19.62 -11.24
C THR A 376 3.12 19.59 -10.42
N ILE A 377 2.93 18.50 -9.70
CA ILE A 377 1.99 18.40 -8.58
C ILE A 377 2.85 18.19 -7.33
N THR A 378 2.79 19.13 -6.38
CA THR A 378 3.47 18.99 -5.08
C THR A 378 2.44 18.65 -4.01
N ILE A 379 2.64 17.53 -3.33
CA ILE A 379 1.71 16.98 -2.33
C ILE A 379 2.37 17.14 -0.96
N GLN A 380 1.69 17.83 -0.05
CA GLN A 380 2.14 17.92 1.34
C GLN A 380 1.92 16.59 2.07
N ASP A 381 2.59 16.42 3.20
CA ASP A 381 2.36 15.26 4.07
C ASP A 381 0.89 15.21 4.51
N GLY A 382 0.37 13.99 4.54
CA GLY A 382 -1.05 13.74 4.70
C GLY A 382 -1.45 12.37 4.15
N SER A 383 -2.67 11.96 4.46
CA SER A 383 -3.25 10.70 4.00
C SER A 383 -4.41 11.00 3.04
N TYR A 384 -4.26 10.54 1.80
CA TYR A 384 -5.16 10.83 0.68
C TYR A 384 -5.84 9.53 0.25
N ASN A 385 -7.09 9.33 0.70
CA ASN A 385 -7.88 8.14 0.37
C ASN A 385 -8.60 8.31 -0.97
N GLU A 386 -7.99 7.85 -2.05
CA GLU A 386 -8.40 8.17 -3.42
C GLU A 386 -7.99 7.10 -4.43
N GLN A 387 -8.89 6.80 -5.38
CA GLN A 387 -8.52 6.16 -6.64
C GLN A 387 -8.15 7.25 -7.64
N LEU A 388 -7.10 7.03 -8.42
CA LEU A 388 -6.50 8.04 -9.29
C LEU A 388 -6.49 7.64 -10.77
N PHE A 389 -6.63 8.63 -11.63
CA PHE A 389 -6.55 8.48 -13.08
C PHE A 389 -5.78 9.63 -13.72
N LEU A 390 -4.77 9.27 -14.51
CA LEU A 390 -3.98 10.20 -15.32
C LEU A 390 -3.99 9.71 -16.77
N ARG A 391 -4.38 10.57 -17.70
CA ARG A 391 -4.39 10.22 -19.13
C ARG A 391 -3.86 11.34 -20.02
N ASN A 392 -3.03 10.97 -21.00
CA ASN A 392 -2.53 11.84 -22.07
C ASN A 392 -1.77 13.07 -21.58
N VAL A 393 -1.02 12.93 -20.48
CA VAL A 393 -0.18 14.00 -19.95
C VAL A 393 1.28 13.57 -20.05
N ASN A 394 2.09 14.40 -20.69
CA ASN A 394 3.54 14.22 -20.75
C ASN A 394 4.25 15.19 -19.80
N ASN A 395 5.49 14.85 -19.43
CA ASN A 395 6.41 15.71 -18.68
C ASN A 395 5.83 16.22 -17.34
N LEU A 396 5.18 15.32 -16.59
CA LEU A 396 4.60 15.59 -15.28
C LEU A 396 5.48 15.00 -14.18
N THR A 397 5.79 15.81 -13.17
CA THR A 397 6.36 15.36 -11.90
C THR A 397 5.30 15.41 -10.81
N ILE A 398 5.08 14.30 -10.11
CA ILE A 398 4.28 14.22 -8.88
C ILE A 398 5.25 14.00 -7.73
N SER A 399 5.36 14.98 -6.83
CA SER A 399 6.31 14.98 -5.72
C SER A 399 5.57 15.06 -4.40
N GLY A 400 5.78 14.09 -3.51
CA GLY A 400 5.41 14.26 -2.11
C GLY A 400 6.42 15.08 -1.33
N GLN A 401 6.00 15.60 -0.19
CA GLN A 401 6.84 16.29 0.78
C GLN A 401 7.79 15.29 1.45
N SER A 402 7.31 14.08 1.73
CA SER A 402 8.14 12.99 2.25
C SER A 402 7.62 11.61 1.84
N GLN A 403 8.55 10.68 1.59
CA GLN A 403 8.25 9.31 1.22
C GLN A 403 7.31 8.61 2.21
N ALA A 404 7.48 8.84 3.52
CA ALA A 404 6.70 8.18 4.57
C ALA A 404 5.48 8.98 5.06
N GLY A 405 5.51 10.31 4.96
CA GLY A 405 4.44 11.19 5.46
C GLY A 405 3.39 11.56 4.41
N THR A 406 3.74 11.50 3.13
CA THR A 406 2.79 11.69 2.02
C THR A 406 2.27 10.32 1.56
N ILE A 407 1.02 9.98 1.92
CA ILE A 407 0.45 8.65 1.66
C ILE A 407 -0.81 8.79 0.81
N VAL A 408 -0.74 8.28 -0.42
CA VAL A 408 -1.89 8.12 -1.30
C VAL A 408 -2.31 6.66 -1.27
N TYR A 409 -3.56 6.39 -0.91
CA TYR A 409 -4.00 5.01 -0.72
C TYR A 409 -5.47 4.81 -1.05
N GLN A 410 -5.84 3.56 -1.33
CA GLN A 410 -7.24 3.12 -1.31
C GLN A 410 -7.30 1.60 -1.13
N ASP A 411 -8.41 1.08 -0.63
CA ASP A 411 -8.68 -0.36 -0.59
C ASP A 411 -9.41 -0.79 -1.86
N ASN A 412 -8.65 -1.33 -2.82
CA ASN A 412 -9.17 -1.79 -4.10
C ASN A 412 -8.72 -3.21 -4.37
N SER A 413 -9.59 -4.02 -4.98
CA SER A 413 -9.24 -5.38 -5.35
C SER A 413 -10.00 -5.82 -6.59
N GLU A 414 -9.61 -6.96 -7.17
CA GLU A 414 -10.34 -7.60 -8.26
C GLU A 414 -11.82 -7.78 -7.90
N SER A 415 -12.10 -8.21 -6.66
CA SER A 415 -13.48 -8.35 -6.22
C SER A 415 -14.20 -7.00 -6.11
N TYR A 416 -13.53 -5.89 -5.78
CA TYR A 416 -14.17 -4.57 -5.70
C TYR A 416 -14.30 -3.80 -7.02
N ASN A 417 -13.26 -3.78 -7.85
CA ASN A 417 -13.27 -3.18 -9.18
C ASN A 417 -12.63 -4.16 -10.18
N PRO A 418 -13.42 -5.06 -10.80
CA PRO A 418 -12.87 -6.16 -11.57
C PRO A 418 -12.03 -5.74 -12.79
N GLY A 419 -11.01 -6.53 -13.07
CA GLY A 419 -10.04 -6.37 -14.13
C GLY A 419 -8.88 -5.43 -13.80
N THR A 420 -7.85 -5.49 -14.64
CA THR A 420 -6.69 -4.58 -14.57
C THR A 420 -7.09 -3.12 -14.79
N GLY A 421 -8.17 -2.90 -15.53
CA GLY A 421 -8.69 -1.57 -15.83
C GLY A 421 -8.15 -0.93 -17.10
N GLY A 422 -8.83 0.13 -17.52
CA GLY A 422 -8.50 1.02 -18.63
C GLY A 422 -9.57 2.08 -18.82
N SER A 423 -9.29 3.14 -19.56
CA SER A 423 -10.32 4.14 -19.85
C SER A 423 -11.36 3.66 -20.87
N LYS A 424 -12.59 4.17 -20.75
CA LYS A 424 -13.74 3.85 -21.60
C LYS A 424 -14.54 5.11 -21.91
N THR A 425 -15.35 5.07 -22.97
CA THR A 425 -16.31 6.15 -23.29
C THR A 425 -17.62 6.05 -22.48
N ALA A 426 -17.86 4.90 -21.85
CA ALA A 426 -19.01 4.59 -21.01
C ALA A 426 -18.66 3.43 -20.06
N PRO A 427 -19.30 3.30 -18.89
CA PRO A 427 -19.06 2.17 -17.99
C PRO A 427 -19.48 0.86 -18.67
N ALA A 428 -18.62 -0.15 -18.60
CA ALA A 428 -18.94 -1.48 -19.11
C ALA A 428 -19.97 -2.19 -18.22
N THR A 429 -20.70 -3.14 -18.82
CA THR A 429 -21.85 -3.82 -18.19
C THR A 429 -21.66 -5.32 -18.03
N THR A 430 -20.48 -5.84 -18.40
CA THR A 430 -20.17 -7.27 -18.29
C THR A 430 -20.15 -7.69 -16.83
N LEU A 431 -20.86 -8.77 -16.51
CA LEU A 431 -20.80 -9.41 -15.19
C LEU A 431 -19.63 -10.40 -15.13
N THR A 432 -18.76 -10.26 -14.14
CA THR A 432 -17.70 -11.20 -13.79
C THR A 432 -18.04 -11.93 -12.50
N THR A 433 -17.39 -13.08 -12.26
CA THR A 433 -17.64 -13.88 -11.05
C THR A 433 -16.79 -13.35 -9.90
N GLU A 434 -17.43 -12.66 -8.96
CA GLU A 434 -16.77 -11.99 -7.84
C GLU A 434 -17.59 -12.16 -6.57
N GLY A 435 -16.93 -12.13 -5.40
CA GLY A 435 -17.60 -11.88 -4.13
C GLY A 435 -18.79 -12.80 -3.80
N SER A 436 -18.68 -14.10 -4.08
CA SER A 436 -19.76 -15.12 -3.99
C SER A 436 -20.95 -14.92 -4.93
N GLY A 437 -20.75 -14.34 -6.10
CA GLY A 437 -21.80 -14.15 -7.10
C GLY A 437 -21.25 -13.49 -8.33
N THR A 438 -21.97 -12.47 -8.81
CA THR A 438 -21.57 -11.65 -9.95
C THR A 438 -21.41 -10.19 -9.56
N ARG A 439 -20.40 -9.55 -10.16
CA ARG A 439 -20.18 -8.10 -10.09
C ARG A 439 -20.00 -7.53 -11.49
N ARG A 440 -20.43 -6.31 -11.72
CA ARG A 440 -20.25 -5.62 -12.99
C ARG A 440 -18.82 -5.09 -13.10
N ALA A 441 -18.12 -5.48 -14.16
CA ALA A 441 -16.82 -4.91 -14.51
C ALA A 441 -17.04 -3.58 -15.26
N LEU A 442 -16.98 -2.45 -14.54
CA LEU A 442 -17.14 -1.11 -15.12
C LEU A 442 -16.03 -0.75 -16.12
N GLY A 443 -14.90 -1.44 -16.04
CA GLY A 443 -13.76 -1.29 -16.94
C GLY A 443 -12.60 -0.45 -16.39
N GLY A 444 -12.77 0.28 -15.29
CA GLY A 444 -11.71 1.10 -14.69
C GLY A 444 -10.73 0.36 -13.77
N GLY A 445 -11.07 -0.85 -13.33
CA GLY A 445 -10.17 -1.81 -12.67
C GLY A 445 -9.62 -1.44 -11.29
N ARG A 446 -8.80 -2.36 -10.76
CA ARG A 446 -8.43 -2.43 -9.34
C ARG A 446 -7.17 -1.66 -8.91
N SER A 447 -6.52 -0.90 -9.79
CA SER A 447 -5.35 -0.12 -9.37
C SER A 447 -5.71 1.07 -8.47
N VAL A 448 -4.82 1.52 -7.61
CA VAL A 448 -4.99 2.83 -6.96
C VAL A 448 -4.75 3.92 -7.99
N LEU A 449 -3.57 3.95 -8.62
CA LEU A 449 -3.27 4.86 -9.73
C LEU A 449 -3.27 4.13 -11.08
N LEU A 450 -4.16 4.54 -11.99
CA LEU A 450 -4.13 4.17 -13.40
C LEU A 450 -3.56 5.32 -14.24
N VAL A 451 -2.47 5.05 -14.96
CA VAL A 451 -1.86 6.00 -15.90
C VAL A 451 -1.98 5.49 -17.32
N GLU A 452 -2.41 6.33 -18.26
CA GLU A 452 -2.51 5.99 -19.68
C GLU A 452 -1.93 7.08 -20.60
N GLY A 453 -1.21 6.69 -21.65
CA GLY A 453 -0.79 7.64 -22.69
C GLY A 453 0.19 8.72 -22.21
N SER A 454 1.03 8.42 -21.19
CA SER A 454 1.94 9.39 -20.59
C SER A 454 3.41 9.11 -20.95
N ASP A 455 4.19 10.14 -21.28
CA ASP A 455 5.64 10.08 -21.45
C ASP A 455 6.36 11.07 -20.53
N LEU A 456 7.55 10.71 -20.05
CA LEU A 456 8.32 11.49 -19.07
C LEU A 456 7.52 11.76 -17.77
N LEU A 457 6.81 10.76 -17.27
CA LEU A 457 6.20 10.82 -15.94
C LEU A 457 7.27 10.62 -14.87
N LYS A 458 7.29 11.48 -13.85
CA LYS A 458 8.10 11.31 -12.65
C LYS A 458 7.21 11.19 -11.42
N LEU A 459 7.39 10.12 -10.63
CA LEU A 459 6.79 9.96 -9.31
C LEU A 459 7.93 10.00 -8.29
N THR A 460 7.84 10.84 -7.26
CA THR A 460 8.91 10.90 -6.27
C THR A 460 8.47 11.27 -4.86
N ASN A 461 9.11 10.65 -3.86
CA ASN A 461 9.02 11.05 -2.46
C ASN A 461 7.61 10.98 -1.86
N PHE A 462 6.85 9.93 -2.19
CA PHE A 462 5.59 9.60 -1.51
C PHE A 462 5.33 8.08 -1.48
N THR A 463 4.34 7.67 -0.69
CA THR A 463 3.82 6.31 -0.64
C THR A 463 2.56 6.20 -1.50
N LEU A 464 2.53 5.21 -2.39
CA LEU A 464 1.34 4.77 -3.10
C LEU A 464 0.96 3.37 -2.61
N GLN A 465 -0.19 3.24 -1.98
CA GLN A 465 -0.60 2.02 -1.30
C GLN A 465 -1.96 1.54 -1.77
N ASN A 466 -2.05 0.28 -2.18
CA ASN A 466 -3.32 -0.43 -2.13
C ASN A 466 -3.42 -1.16 -0.78
N SER A 467 -4.43 -0.85 0.02
CA SER A 467 -4.54 -1.38 1.38
C SER A 467 -5.23 -2.75 1.47
N HIS A 468 -5.63 -3.33 0.33
CA HIS A 468 -6.28 -4.63 0.30
C HIS A 468 -5.37 -5.72 0.88
N VAL A 469 -5.84 -6.37 1.95
CA VAL A 469 -5.20 -7.55 2.53
C VAL A 469 -5.84 -8.79 1.94
N ARG A 470 -5.03 -9.79 1.57
CA ARG A 470 -5.55 -11.01 0.96
C ARG A 470 -6.46 -11.79 1.91
N GLN A 471 -7.58 -12.26 1.38
CA GLN A 471 -8.61 -12.99 2.12
C GLN A 471 -9.12 -14.17 1.30
N SER A 472 -9.43 -15.30 1.95
CA SER A 472 -9.75 -16.56 1.26
C SER A 472 -11.03 -16.50 0.41
N ASN A 473 -11.91 -15.56 0.72
CA ASN A 473 -13.18 -15.35 0.02
C ASN A 473 -13.11 -14.22 -1.04
N PHE A 474 -11.97 -13.57 -1.23
CA PHE A 474 -11.81 -12.50 -2.23
C PHE A 474 -10.99 -13.00 -3.42
N ASN A 475 -11.27 -12.45 -4.61
CA ASN A 475 -10.26 -12.34 -5.65
C ASN A 475 -9.36 -11.15 -5.27
N ASN A 476 -8.07 -11.43 -5.13
CA ASN A 476 -7.18 -10.68 -4.25
C ASN A 476 -6.19 -9.74 -4.95
N GLN A 477 -6.17 -9.71 -6.27
CA GLN A 477 -5.29 -8.84 -7.04
C GLN A 477 -5.61 -7.37 -6.72
N ALA A 478 -4.57 -6.58 -6.44
CA ALA A 478 -4.71 -5.25 -5.87
C ALA A 478 -3.50 -4.36 -6.22
N GLU A 479 -3.46 -3.78 -7.42
CA GLU A 479 -2.36 -2.91 -7.82
C GLU A 479 -2.36 -1.60 -7.01
N ALA A 480 -1.19 -1.18 -6.54
CA ALA A 480 -0.94 0.21 -6.17
C ALA A 480 -0.80 1.07 -7.43
N LEU A 481 -0.03 0.60 -8.42
CA LEU A 481 0.22 1.29 -9.69
C LEU A 481 -0.11 0.40 -10.88
N TYR A 482 -0.88 0.94 -11.83
CA TYR A 482 -0.89 0.46 -13.21
C TYR A 482 -0.42 1.57 -14.18
N TYR A 483 0.82 1.45 -14.66
CA TYR A 483 1.34 2.31 -15.72
C TYR A 483 1.06 1.70 -17.09
N ASN A 484 -0.07 2.09 -17.69
CA ASN A 484 -0.61 1.55 -18.94
C ASN A 484 -0.26 2.43 -20.16
N THR A 485 1.03 2.61 -20.42
CA THR A 485 1.52 3.33 -21.62
C THR A 485 2.47 2.47 -22.44
N SER A 486 2.39 2.53 -23.76
CA SER A 486 3.06 1.54 -24.62
C SER A 486 3.31 1.97 -26.07
N THR A 487 3.72 3.20 -26.25
CA THR A 487 4.34 3.68 -27.50
C THR A 487 5.85 3.47 -27.40
N LEU A 488 6.43 2.71 -28.33
CA LEU A 488 7.86 2.35 -28.32
C LEU A 488 8.80 3.56 -28.30
N THR A 489 8.41 4.64 -28.97
CA THR A 489 9.18 5.89 -29.08
C THR A 489 8.85 6.92 -27.98
N ALA A 490 8.08 6.52 -26.95
CA ALA A 490 7.66 7.35 -25.82
C ALA A 490 7.46 6.44 -24.58
N SER A 491 6.49 6.70 -23.70
CA SER A 491 6.12 5.82 -22.57
C SER A 491 7.18 5.67 -21.48
N ARG A 492 7.89 6.76 -21.19
CA ARG A 492 8.93 6.79 -20.16
C ARG A 492 8.36 7.18 -18.81
N MET A 493 8.74 6.43 -17.77
CA MET A 493 8.44 6.78 -16.38
C MET A 493 9.68 6.59 -15.49
N VAL A 494 9.89 7.52 -14.56
CA VAL A 494 10.83 7.37 -13.43
C VAL A 494 10.05 7.43 -12.11
N ALA A 495 10.20 6.42 -11.27
CA ALA A 495 9.70 6.39 -9.91
C ALA A 495 10.91 6.35 -8.96
N SER A 496 11.20 7.46 -8.26
CA SER A 496 12.38 7.58 -7.41
C SER A 496 12.00 7.93 -5.96
N PHE A 497 12.58 7.22 -4.99
CA PHE A 497 12.28 7.42 -3.56
C PHE A 497 10.78 7.20 -3.25
N MET A 498 10.21 6.15 -3.83
CA MET A 498 8.81 5.79 -3.69
C MET A 498 8.64 4.61 -2.74
N ASN A 499 7.51 4.57 -2.03
CA ASN A 499 7.00 3.32 -1.47
C ASN A 499 5.80 2.86 -2.30
N PHE A 500 5.85 1.63 -2.81
CA PHE A 500 4.71 0.95 -3.42
C PHE A 500 4.30 -0.22 -2.53
N LEU A 501 3.12 -0.12 -1.94
CA LEU A 501 2.66 -1.07 -0.92
C LEU A 501 1.37 -1.76 -1.38
N SER A 502 1.37 -3.08 -1.43
CA SER A 502 0.16 -3.90 -1.53
C SER A 502 0.46 -5.34 -1.09
N ALA A 503 -0.35 -6.29 -1.52
CA ALA A 503 -0.15 -7.71 -1.42
C ALA A 503 0.05 -8.32 -2.82
N GLN A 504 -1.02 -8.81 -3.44
CA GLN A 504 -0.96 -9.42 -4.77
C GLN A 504 -1.02 -8.36 -5.86
N ASP A 505 -0.19 -8.52 -6.91
CA ASP A 505 -0.16 -7.66 -8.09
C ASP A 505 0.23 -6.18 -7.80
N THR A 506 1.05 -5.88 -6.79
CA THR A 506 1.37 -4.49 -6.35
C THR A 506 1.68 -3.49 -7.48
N ILE A 507 2.50 -3.87 -8.47
CA ILE A 507 2.83 -3.05 -9.63
C ILE A 507 2.49 -3.79 -10.91
N GLN A 508 1.66 -3.17 -11.74
CA GLN A 508 1.51 -3.51 -13.15
C GLN A 508 2.16 -2.44 -14.02
N THR A 509 3.09 -2.81 -14.90
CA THR A 509 3.85 -1.81 -15.67
C THR A 509 4.08 -2.17 -17.14
N LYS A 510 4.19 -1.13 -17.97
CA LYS A 510 4.42 -1.17 -19.43
C LYS A 510 5.39 -0.06 -19.83
N GLY A 511 5.85 -0.05 -21.08
CA GLY A 511 6.73 1.02 -21.57
C GLY A 511 8.18 0.90 -21.10
N TRP A 512 8.83 2.04 -20.87
CA TRP A 512 10.23 2.17 -20.44
C TRP A 512 10.28 2.79 -19.05
N VAL A 513 10.42 1.96 -18.02
CA VAL A 513 10.19 2.39 -16.64
C VAL A 513 11.40 2.13 -15.75
N TRP A 514 11.70 3.10 -14.89
CA TRP A 514 12.80 3.01 -13.93
C TRP A 514 12.29 3.26 -12.51
N TYR A 515 12.38 2.24 -11.67
CA TYR A 515 12.18 2.31 -10.23
C TYR A 515 13.56 2.42 -9.58
N TYR A 516 13.84 3.56 -8.95
CA TYR A 516 15.14 3.89 -8.39
C TYR A 516 15.02 4.19 -6.90
N LYS A 517 15.86 3.57 -6.06
CA LYS A 517 15.86 3.78 -4.60
C LYS A 517 14.45 3.76 -3.99
N SER A 518 13.65 2.82 -4.44
CA SER A 518 12.26 2.67 -4.03
C SER A 518 12.08 1.39 -3.24
N TYR A 519 11.05 1.37 -2.40
CA TYR A 519 10.63 0.20 -1.65
C TYR A 519 9.33 -0.33 -2.27
N ILE A 520 9.35 -1.59 -2.71
CA ILE A 520 8.20 -2.23 -3.35
C ILE A 520 7.85 -3.48 -2.54
N ALA A 521 6.66 -3.52 -1.95
CA ALA A 521 6.24 -4.60 -1.06
C ALA A 521 4.97 -5.30 -1.55
N GLY A 522 4.99 -6.63 -1.56
CA GLY A 522 3.85 -7.48 -1.89
C GLY A 522 4.18 -8.97 -1.77
N ASN A 523 3.27 -9.86 -2.18
CA ASN A 523 3.44 -11.31 -2.03
C ASN A 523 3.37 -12.11 -3.33
N VAL A 524 2.21 -12.21 -3.96
CA VAL A 524 1.99 -12.96 -5.21
C VAL A 524 2.05 -12.01 -6.39
N ASP A 525 2.94 -12.30 -7.35
CA ASP A 525 3.11 -11.56 -8.61
C ASP A 525 3.23 -10.05 -8.41
N PHE A 526 3.84 -9.63 -7.30
CA PHE A 526 3.72 -8.23 -6.88
C PHE A 526 4.40 -7.25 -7.84
N ILE A 527 5.20 -7.74 -8.79
CA ILE A 527 5.62 -7.02 -9.98
C ILE A 527 5.21 -7.80 -11.23
N TRP A 528 4.43 -7.19 -12.10
CA TRP A 528 4.03 -7.83 -13.35
C TRP A 528 3.75 -6.81 -14.47
N GLY A 529 3.45 -7.34 -15.65
CA GLY A 529 3.06 -6.54 -16.81
C GLY A 529 3.95 -6.76 -18.02
N SER A 530 3.88 -5.82 -18.96
CA SER A 530 4.36 -5.99 -20.33
C SER A 530 5.29 -4.85 -20.78
N PRO A 531 6.41 -4.62 -20.08
CA PRO A 531 7.34 -3.55 -20.42
C PRO A 531 8.18 -3.87 -21.67
N TYR A 532 8.73 -2.82 -22.27
CA TYR A 532 9.94 -2.95 -23.09
C TYR A 532 11.15 -3.11 -22.18
N ALA A 533 11.29 -2.21 -21.20
CA ALA A 533 12.24 -2.34 -20.11
C ALA A 533 11.63 -1.82 -18.81
N ALA A 534 11.70 -2.62 -17.75
CA ALA A 534 11.38 -2.22 -16.38
C ALA A 534 12.60 -2.47 -15.49
N LEU A 535 13.28 -1.38 -15.11
CA LEU A 535 14.49 -1.42 -14.30
C LEU A 535 14.17 -1.13 -12.84
N PHE A 536 14.55 -2.03 -11.94
CA PHE A 536 14.49 -1.87 -10.48
C PHE A 536 15.91 -1.75 -9.95
N GLU A 537 16.38 -0.52 -9.77
CA GLU A 537 17.76 -0.22 -9.44
C GLU A 537 17.91 0.33 -8.03
N GLN A 538 18.87 -0.21 -7.27
CA GLN A 538 19.15 0.20 -5.89
C GLN A 538 17.88 0.24 -5.02
N SER A 539 16.94 -0.64 -5.33
CA SER A 539 15.62 -0.70 -4.72
C SER A 539 15.52 -1.91 -3.81
N GLU A 540 14.53 -1.89 -2.93
CA GLU A 540 14.17 -3.02 -2.09
C GLU A 540 12.87 -3.64 -2.60
N LEU A 541 12.91 -4.93 -2.90
CA LEU A 541 11.74 -5.73 -3.25
C LEU A 541 11.42 -6.63 -2.06
N HIS A 542 10.37 -6.27 -1.32
CA HIS A 542 10.07 -6.84 -0.02
C HIS A 542 8.88 -7.80 -0.09
N THR A 543 9.10 -9.07 0.19
CA THR A 543 8.02 -10.06 0.25
C THR A 543 7.23 -9.89 1.55
N THR A 544 5.95 -9.58 1.45
CA THR A 544 5.06 -9.49 2.61
C THR A 544 4.46 -10.85 2.97
N PHE A 545 4.06 -10.98 4.23
CA PHE A 545 3.33 -12.14 4.69
C PHE A 545 2.01 -12.32 3.92
N ASP A 546 1.74 -13.55 3.49
CA ASP A 546 0.46 -13.92 2.91
C ASP A 546 -0.40 -14.67 3.95
N PRO A 547 -1.47 -14.05 4.47
CA PRO A 547 -2.32 -14.66 5.51
C PRO A 547 -3.10 -15.87 5.01
N ILE A 548 -3.16 -16.10 3.69
CA ILE A 548 -3.87 -17.24 3.10
C ILE A 548 -2.95 -18.19 2.35
N ALA A 549 -1.62 -18.08 2.54
CA ALA A 549 -0.66 -19.01 1.98
C ALA A 549 -0.98 -20.46 2.40
N GLY A 550 -0.92 -21.40 1.45
CA GLY A 550 -1.15 -22.84 1.73
C GLY A 550 -2.60 -23.28 1.87
N SER A 551 -3.58 -22.40 1.63
CA SER A 551 -5.03 -22.73 1.69
C SER A 551 -5.58 -23.50 0.47
N GLY A 552 -4.72 -23.99 -0.44
CA GLY A 552 -5.07 -25.04 -1.41
C GLY A 552 -5.56 -24.60 -2.80
N GLY A 553 -5.24 -23.38 -3.26
CA GLY A 553 -5.42 -22.99 -4.67
C GLY A 553 -4.12 -23.05 -5.47
N SER A 554 -4.17 -23.40 -6.76
CA SER A 554 -3.01 -23.40 -7.69
C SER A 554 -2.34 -22.03 -7.91
N TYR A 555 -2.80 -20.97 -7.23
CA TYR A 555 -2.44 -19.57 -7.46
C TYR A 555 -1.76 -18.90 -6.24
N SER A 556 -1.36 -19.67 -5.23
CA SER A 556 -1.05 -19.17 -3.89
C SER A 556 0.43 -19.24 -3.49
N VAL A 557 1.36 -19.12 -4.45
CA VAL A 557 2.81 -19.08 -4.13
C VAL A 557 3.34 -17.65 -4.22
N ASN A 558 4.17 -17.28 -3.26
CA ASN A 558 4.88 -16.00 -3.30
C ASN A 558 5.82 -15.97 -4.49
N ALA A 559 5.68 -14.94 -5.33
CA ALA A 559 6.50 -14.74 -6.51
C ALA A 559 6.69 -13.25 -6.73
N ILE A 560 7.93 -12.83 -6.98
CA ILE A 560 8.26 -11.42 -7.18
C ILE A 560 7.76 -10.96 -8.55
N ILE A 561 8.16 -11.66 -9.61
CA ILE A 561 7.86 -11.25 -10.99
C ILE A 561 6.93 -12.25 -11.69
N GLN A 562 5.89 -11.75 -12.33
CA GLN A 562 5.14 -12.47 -13.38
C GLN A 562 5.31 -11.71 -14.70
N ALA A 563 6.34 -12.08 -15.47
CA ALA A 563 6.74 -11.31 -16.64
C ALA A 563 5.80 -11.57 -17.83
N ARG A 564 5.45 -10.49 -18.54
CA ARG A 564 4.82 -10.54 -19.87
C ARG A 564 5.52 -9.59 -20.85
N ALA A 565 6.85 -9.59 -20.79
CA ALA A 565 7.72 -8.63 -21.46
C ALA A 565 7.63 -8.69 -22.99
N ALA A 566 7.91 -7.56 -23.63
CA ALA A 566 8.02 -7.48 -25.07
C ALA A 566 9.26 -8.21 -25.58
N THR A 567 9.06 -9.04 -26.61
CA THR A 567 10.14 -9.76 -27.29
C THR A 567 11.16 -8.81 -27.93
N GLY A 568 12.44 -9.14 -27.79
CA GLY A 568 13.57 -8.35 -28.30
C GLY A 568 13.96 -7.14 -27.44
N TYR A 569 13.34 -6.96 -26.26
CA TYR A 569 13.70 -5.91 -25.31
C TYR A 569 14.12 -6.49 -23.96
N PRO A 570 14.79 -5.72 -23.08
CA PRO A 570 15.33 -6.22 -21.82
C PRO A 570 14.31 -6.85 -20.86
N GLY A 571 13.02 -6.48 -20.96
CA GLY A 571 11.98 -6.95 -20.05
C GLY A 571 12.19 -6.43 -18.64
N PHE A 572 12.07 -7.30 -17.64
CA PHE A 572 12.30 -6.91 -16.24
C PHE A 572 13.78 -7.07 -15.87
N VAL A 573 14.37 -6.04 -15.27
CA VAL A 573 15.77 -6.05 -14.81
C VAL A 573 15.82 -5.55 -13.37
N VAL A 574 16.30 -6.38 -12.46
CA VAL A 574 16.58 -6.03 -11.06
C VAL A 574 18.09 -5.87 -10.92
N LEU A 575 18.55 -4.66 -10.59
CA LEU A 575 19.97 -4.28 -10.67
C LEU A 575 20.44 -3.65 -9.36
N ASN A 576 21.47 -4.22 -8.73
CA ASN A 576 22.05 -3.67 -7.49
C ASN A 576 21.02 -3.46 -6.38
N SER A 577 20.01 -4.33 -6.33
CA SER A 577 18.84 -4.23 -5.44
C SER A 577 18.90 -5.31 -4.35
N ALA A 578 17.99 -5.23 -3.39
CA ALA A 578 17.86 -6.21 -2.32
C ALA A 578 16.47 -6.87 -2.34
N LEU A 579 16.43 -8.18 -2.16
CA LEU A 579 15.21 -8.95 -1.92
C LEU A 579 15.13 -9.25 -0.43
N THR A 580 14.12 -8.70 0.23
CA THR A 580 13.88 -8.80 1.67
C THR A 580 12.48 -9.38 1.92
N ALA A 581 12.15 -9.70 3.16
CA ALA A 581 10.82 -10.17 3.50
C ALA A 581 10.46 -9.89 4.96
N ASP A 582 9.15 -9.89 5.24
CA ASP A 582 8.64 -9.92 6.60
C ASP A 582 9.22 -11.13 7.34
N ALA A 583 9.49 -10.97 8.64
CA ALA A 583 10.05 -12.05 9.46
C ALA A 583 9.16 -13.32 9.51
N THR A 584 7.87 -13.16 9.22
CA THR A 584 6.88 -14.25 9.19
C THR A 584 6.84 -15.00 7.87
N VAL A 585 7.53 -14.52 6.82
CA VAL A 585 7.68 -15.25 5.55
C VAL A 585 8.70 -16.37 5.75
N PRO A 586 8.31 -17.66 5.63
CA PRO A 586 9.24 -18.75 5.87
C PRO A 586 10.38 -18.79 4.85
N ALA A 587 11.53 -19.31 5.27
CA ALA A 587 12.68 -19.50 4.41
C ALA A 587 12.33 -20.36 3.18
N GLY A 588 12.87 -20.00 2.01
CA GLY A 588 12.73 -20.75 0.77
C GLY A 588 11.32 -20.80 0.16
N THR A 589 10.41 -19.90 0.54
CA THR A 589 9.01 -19.91 0.08
C THR A 589 8.68 -18.93 -1.05
N THR A 590 9.59 -18.02 -1.39
CA THR A 590 9.39 -17.03 -2.44
C THR A 590 10.19 -17.35 -3.70
N TYR A 591 9.54 -17.30 -4.85
CA TYR A 591 10.19 -17.45 -6.15
C TYR A 591 10.55 -16.08 -6.77
N LEU A 592 11.69 -16.02 -7.47
CA LEU A 592 12.15 -14.88 -8.25
C LEU A 592 11.17 -14.52 -9.37
N ALA A 593 10.62 -15.52 -10.04
CA ALA A 593 9.51 -15.33 -10.96
C ALA A 593 8.70 -16.61 -11.15
N ARG A 594 7.51 -16.43 -11.73
CA ARG A 594 6.70 -17.51 -12.28
C ARG A 594 6.08 -17.15 -13.62
N SER A 595 5.74 -18.16 -14.40
CA SER A 595 4.96 -18.00 -15.63
C SER A 595 3.46 -18.08 -15.34
N LEU A 596 2.64 -17.71 -16.32
CA LEU A 596 1.18 -17.74 -16.22
C LEU A 596 0.67 -19.18 -16.04
N THR A 597 -0.44 -19.34 -15.33
CA THR A 597 -1.15 -20.62 -15.13
C THR A 597 -2.39 -20.70 -16.02
N GLY A 598 -2.63 -21.83 -16.68
CA GLY A 598 -3.92 -22.14 -17.32
C GLY A 598 -4.24 -21.46 -18.66
N ALA A 599 -3.34 -20.67 -19.25
CA ALA A 599 -3.50 -20.16 -20.61
C ALA A 599 -2.95 -21.15 -21.65
N THR A 600 -3.46 -21.15 -22.89
CA THR A 600 -2.69 -21.67 -24.02
C THR A 600 -1.75 -20.54 -24.46
N GLN A 601 -0.47 -20.66 -24.16
CA GLN A 601 0.53 -19.75 -24.72
C GLN A 601 0.55 -20.07 -26.21
N ALA A 602 0.39 -19.07 -27.08
CA ALA A 602 0.57 -19.26 -28.52
C ALA A 602 2.06 -19.46 -28.89
N ALA A 603 2.88 -19.92 -27.94
CA ALA A 603 4.26 -19.51 -27.76
C ALA A 603 5.31 -20.54 -28.19
N ASN A 604 5.31 -20.93 -29.46
CA ASN A 604 6.54 -21.48 -30.03
C ASN A 604 7.25 -20.54 -31.02
N SER A 605 6.68 -19.38 -31.36
CA SER A 605 7.27 -18.47 -32.37
C SER A 605 7.30 -16.97 -32.00
N TYR A 606 6.79 -16.57 -30.83
CA TYR A 606 6.67 -15.13 -30.52
C TYR A 606 8.00 -14.50 -30.05
N CYS A 607 8.66 -15.10 -29.06
CA CYS A 607 9.95 -14.62 -28.53
C CYS A 607 11.16 -14.79 -29.47
N THR A 608 10.92 -15.04 -30.76
CA THR A 608 11.97 -15.19 -31.76
C THR A 608 12.10 -13.97 -32.67
N GLN A 609 11.10 -13.09 -32.73
CA GLN A 609 11.16 -11.86 -33.50
C GLN A 609 11.00 -10.66 -32.58
N GLN A 610 11.77 -9.59 -32.80
CA GLN A 610 11.64 -8.37 -32.03
C GLN A 610 10.28 -7.72 -32.28
N TYR A 611 9.66 -7.20 -31.23
CA TYR A 611 8.39 -6.51 -31.35
C TYR A 611 8.58 -5.12 -31.97
N THR A 612 7.85 -4.85 -33.05
CA THR A 612 7.90 -3.60 -33.82
C THR A 612 6.59 -2.80 -33.77
N GLY A 613 5.57 -3.31 -33.08
CA GLY A 613 4.26 -2.65 -32.99
C GLY A 613 4.24 -1.47 -32.02
N THR A 614 3.17 -0.68 -32.11
CA THR A 614 2.74 0.20 -31.03
C THR A 614 1.70 -0.52 -30.18
N GLY A 615 1.76 -0.33 -28.87
CA GLY A 615 1.02 -1.15 -27.92
C GLY A 615 1.94 -1.99 -27.05
N SER A 616 1.45 -2.33 -25.87
CA SER A 616 2.00 -3.33 -24.98
C SER A 616 0.88 -4.33 -24.83
N PHE A 617 1.24 -5.60 -24.94
CA PHE A 617 0.33 -6.70 -25.20
C PHE A 617 -0.89 -6.66 -24.28
N GLY A 618 -2.05 -6.35 -24.86
CA GLY A 618 -3.34 -6.68 -24.25
C GLY A 618 -3.70 -8.15 -24.41
N ASN A 619 -2.86 -8.94 -25.10
CA ASN A 619 -3.08 -10.36 -25.32
C ASN A 619 -2.27 -11.18 -24.31
N ALA A 620 -2.97 -11.90 -23.44
CA ALA A 620 -2.41 -12.80 -22.43
C ALA A 620 -1.66 -14.03 -23.00
N GLN A 621 -1.46 -14.12 -24.32
CA GLN A 621 -0.85 -15.26 -25.01
C GLN A 621 0.37 -14.89 -25.87
N LEU A 622 0.72 -13.60 -25.99
CA LEU A 622 1.85 -13.11 -26.80
C LEU A 622 2.83 -12.31 -25.93
N TYR A 623 3.72 -13.00 -25.23
CA TYR A 623 4.70 -12.37 -24.34
C TYR A 623 5.94 -13.25 -24.15
N CYS A 624 6.96 -12.69 -23.50
CA CYS A 624 8.13 -13.40 -23.03
C CYS A 624 8.28 -13.30 -21.52
N ASP A 625 8.58 -14.43 -20.87
CA ASP A 625 8.99 -14.56 -19.48
C ASP A 625 10.44 -14.08 -19.30
N THR A 626 10.69 -12.80 -19.60
CA THR A 626 12.04 -12.22 -19.56
C THR A 626 12.26 -11.43 -18.28
N ALA A 627 13.10 -11.96 -17.39
CA ALA A 627 13.52 -11.32 -16.14
C ALA A 627 15.00 -11.56 -15.88
N ALA A 628 15.73 -10.54 -15.41
CA ALA A 628 17.14 -10.63 -15.07
C ALA A 628 17.39 -10.05 -13.67
N TYR A 629 18.06 -10.81 -12.80
CA TYR A 629 18.56 -10.35 -11.51
C TYR A 629 20.08 -10.20 -11.58
N ILE A 630 20.57 -8.97 -11.40
CA ILE A 630 21.99 -8.61 -11.56
C ILE A 630 22.50 -7.96 -10.29
N SER A 631 23.57 -8.50 -9.71
CA SER A 631 24.18 -7.97 -8.48
C SER A 631 23.15 -7.77 -7.37
N THR A 632 22.22 -8.72 -7.24
CA THR A 632 21.08 -8.61 -6.32
C THR A 632 21.35 -9.38 -5.03
N LYS A 633 21.14 -8.74 -3.88
CA LYS A 633 21.21 -9.39 -2.56
C LYS A 633 19.92 -10.12 -2.26
N MET A 634 19.98 -11.35 -1.78
CA MET A 634 18.82 -12.20 -1.56
C MET A 634 18.73 -12.66 -0.10
N GLY A 635 17.58 -12.40 0.54
CA GLY A 635 17.23 -12.93 1.85
C GLY A 635 16.91 -14.43 1.81
N ALA A 636 16.90 -15.07 2.99
CA ALA A 636 16.69 -16.52 3.14
C ALA A 636 15.29 -17.01 2.72
N HIS A 637 14.32 -16.10 2.53
CA HIS A 637 12.98 -16.42 2.03
C HIS A 637 12.98 -16.85 0.55
N ILE A 638 14.01 -16.51 -0.22
CA ILE A 638 14.11 -16.92 -1.63
C ILE A 638 14.33 -18.43 -1.73
N ALA A 639 13.50 -19.11 -2.52
CA ALA A 639 13.60 -20.54 -2.79
C ALA A 639 14.99 -20.92 -3.32
N SER A 640 15.51 -22.08 -2.91
CA SER A 640 16.82 -22.57 -3.39
C SER A 640 16.84 -22.73 -4.92
N GLY A 641 15.73 -23.22 -5.48
CA GLY A 641 15.47 -23.31 -6.92
C GLY A 641 15.44 -21.96 -7.62
N GLY A 642 15.20 -20.87 -6.88
CA GLY A 642 15.07 -19.50 -7.39
C GLY A 642 13.75 -19.28 -8.11
N TRP A 643 13.47 -20.07 -9.13
CA TRP A 643 12.36 -19.88 -10.06
C TRP A 643 11.27 -20.92 -9.83
N GLN A 644 10.01 -20.58 -10.09
CA GLN A 644 8.93 -21.55 -9.90
C GLN A 644 8.99 -22.62 -10.99
N ASP A 645 9.16 -23.89 -10.58
CA ASP A 645 9.05 -25.03 -11.50
C ASP A 645 7.59 -25.17 -11.98
N PRO A 646 7.32 -25.07 -13.30
CA PRO A 646 5.98 -25.21 -13.85
C PRO A 646 5.30 -26.54 -13.53
N ASN A 647 6.07 -27.62 -13.37
CA ASN A 647 5.57 -28.96 -13.14
C ASN A 647 5.01 -29.18 -11.73
N THR A 648 5.29 -28.27 -10.79
CA THR A 648 4.92 -28.46 -9.38
C THR A 648 3.51 -27.97 -9.04
N ASN A 649 2.88 -27.13 -9.87
CA ASN A 649 1.62 -26.44 -9.51
C ASN A 649 0.67 -26.15 -10.70
N GLY A 650 0.85 -26.79 -11.85
CA GLY A 650 0.04 -26.51 -13.05
C GLY A 650 0.34 -25.14 -13.69
N ALA A 651 1.46 -24.52 -13.32
CA ALA A 651 2.01 -23.37 -14.02
C ALA A 651 2.54 -23.80 -15.39
N MET A 652 2.48 -22.89 -16.36
CA MET A 652 2.98 -23.19 -17.69
C MET A 652 4.49 -23.11 -17.72
N ALA A 653 5.12 -23.88 -18.61
CA ALA A 653 6.54 -23.70 -18.88
C ALA A 653 6.81 -22.25 -19.34
N PRO A 654 7.82 -21.57 -18.75
CA PRO A 654 8.15 -20.22 -19.16
C PRO A 654 8.65 -20.20 -20.61
N TYR A 655 8.45 -19.07 -21.28
CA TYR A 655 8.93 -18.89 -22.65
C TYR A 655 9.81 -17.64 -22.80
N PRO A 656 11.03 -17.73 -23.37
CA PRO A 656 11.63 -18.93 -23.95
C PRO A 656 11.98 -19.97 -22.88
N GLY A 657 11.73 -21.25 -23.20
CA GLY A 657 12.02 -22.36 -22.27
C GLY A 657 13.51 -22.62 -22.08
N THR A 658 14.37 -22.03 -22.91
CA THR A 658 15.82 -21.99 -22.72
C THR A 658 16.27 -20.53 -22.72
N PRO A 659 16.82 -20.02 -21.61
CA PRO A 659 17.25 -18.63 -21.52
C PRO A 659 18.49 -18.34 -22.36
N THR A 660 18.62 -17.10 -22.80
CA THR A 660 19.76 -16.58 -23.59
C THR A 660 20.35 -15.34 -22.91
N ALA A 661 21.34 -14.67 -23.50
CA ALA A 661 21.81 -13.38 -22.98
C ALA A 661 20.74 -12.28 -23.02
N THR A 662 19.71 -12.41 -23.86
CA THR A 662 18.72 -11.35 -24.11
C THR A 662 17.29 -11.69 -23.67
N ALA A 663 16.96 -12.96 -23.41
CA ALA A 663 15.61 -13.38 -23.06
C ALA A 663 15.58 -14.54 -22.04
N GLY A 664 14.43 -14.71 -21.37
CA GLY A 664 14.22 -15.74 -20.35
C GLY A 664 14.63 -15.32 -18.94
N TRP A 665 14.58 -16.28 -18.02
CA TRP A 665 14.92 -16.12 -16.61
C TRP A 665 16.42 -16.26 -16.36
N ARG A 666 17.03 -15.20 -15.82
CA ARG A 666 18.49 -15.06 -15.76
C ARG A 666 18.95 -14.45 -14.44
N GLU A 667 20.05 -14.95 -13.92
CA GLU A 667 20.75 -14.39 -12.76
C GLU A 667 22.21 -14.12 -13.12
N TRP A 668 22.81 -13.05 -12.57
CA TRP A 668 24.24 -12.79 -12.71
C TRP A 668 24.76 -12.04 -11.49
N LEU A 669 25.78 -12.59 -10.82
CA LEU A 669 26.37 -12.02 -9.61
C LEU A 669 25.37 -11.88 -8.43
N SER A 670 24.42 -12.82 -8.29
CA SER A 670 23.54 -12.88 -7.13
C SER A 670 24.35 -13.03 -5.84
N MET A 671 23.90 -12.37 -4.77
CA MET A 671 24.56 -12.33 -3.47
C MET A 671 23.60 -12.80 -2.38
N ASP A 672 24.15 -13.31 -1.28
CA ASP A 672 23.39 -13.46 -0.04
C ASP A 672 23.05 -12.08 0.57
N ALA A 673 22.26 -12.08 1.64
CA ALA A 673 21.87 -10.84 2.33
C ALA A 673 23.08 -10.05 2.89
N ALA A 674 24.19 -10.73 3.21
CA ALA A 674 25.42 -10.11 3.70
C ALA A 674 26.29 -9.54 2.57
N GLY A 675 25.98 -9.86 1.30
CA GLY A 675 26.72 -9.40 0.13
C GLY A 675 27.82 -10.37 -0.33
N ASN A 676 27.88 -11.58 0.21
CA ASN A 676 28.78 -12.62 -0.32
C ASN A 676 28.18 -13.25 -1.58
N ALA A 677 29.02 -13.81 -2.46
CA ALA A 677 28.54 -14.52 -3.63
C ALA A 677 27.61 -15.68 -3.24
N LEU A 678 26.42 -15.74 -3.84
CA LEU A 678 25.44 -16.78 -3.58
C LEU A 678 25.80 -18.06 -4.33
N SER A 679 25.67 -19.22 -3.70
CA SER A 679 25.80 -20.50 -4.41
C SER A 679 24.62 -20.71 -5.35
N MET A 680 24.92 -21.01 -6.62
CA MET A 680 23.91 -21.26 -7.66
C MET A 680 23.58 -22.76 -7.83
N SER A 681 24.21 -23.64 -7.06
CA SER A 681 24.10 -25.10 -7.24
C SER A 681 22.70 -25.68 -7.05
N GLY A 682 21.81 -24.95 -6.36
CA GLY A 682 20.43 -25.35 -6.10
C GLY A 682 19.39 -24.78 -7.07
N ARG A 683 19.80 -23.96 -8.04
CA ARG A 683 18.88 -23.28 -8.97
C ARG A 683 18.27 -24.25 -9.99
N ASP A 684 17.06 -23.91 -10.44
CA ASP A 684 16.48 -24.50 -11.63
C ASP A 684 17.35 -24.13 -12.85
N THR A 685 17.89 -25.14 -13.53
CA THR A 685 18.69 -24.98 -14.75
C THR A 685 17.95 -25.42 -16.01
N GLN A 686 16.72 -25.91 -15.88
CA GLN A 686 15.89 -26.30 -17.01
C GLN A 686 15.36 -25.05 -17.72
N TYR A 687 14.90 -24.07 -16.93
CA TYR A 687 14.21 -22.89 -17.45
C TYR A 687 14.92 -21.57 -17.15
N ALA A 688 15.91 -21.59 -16.27
CA ALA A 688 16.69 -20.42 -15.89
C ALA A 688 18.20 -20.69 -16.00
N THR A 689 19.00 -19.62 -15.95
CA THR A 689 20.45 -19.72 -16.02
C THR A 689 21.13 -18.67 -15.16
N SER A 690 22.24 -19.06 -14.55
CA SER A 690 23.17 -18.17 -13.85
C SER A 690 24.56 -18.12 -14.50
N ALA A 691 24.72 -18.77 -15.65
CA ALA A 691 26.01 -18.97 -16.31
C ALA A 691 26.27 -17.98 -17.46
N ILE A 692 25.28 -17.18 -17.82
CA ILE A 692 25.38 -16.23 -18.94
C ILE A 692 25.86 -14.87 -18.43
N ASP A 693 26.78 -14.25 -19.15
CA ASP A 693 27.21 -12.86 -18.90
C ASP A 693 26.07 -11.88 -19.21
N LEU A 694 25.68 -11.10 -18.20
CA LEU A 694 24.66 -10.05 -18.31
C LEU A 694 25.26 -8.64 -18.24
N SER A 695 26.57 -8.49 -18.54
CA SER A 695 27.24 -7.19 -18.64
C SER A 695 26.58 -6.23 -19.64
N GLY A 696 25.78 -6.73 -20.59
CA GLY A 696 24.94 -5.94 -21.48
C GLY A 696 23.73 -5.26 -20.81
N LEU A 697 23.46 -5.51 -19.52
CA LEU A 697 22.33 -4.96 -18.76
C LEU A 697 22.74 -4.34 -17.41
N ASN A 698 24.04 -4.28 -17.11
CA ASN A 698 24.53 -3.93 -15.76
C ASN A 698 24.60 -2.42 -15.43
N THR A 699 24.01 -1.57 -16.27
CA THR A 699 23.91 -0.12 -16.04
C THR A 699 22.58 0.38 -16.60
N THR A 700 22.05 1.46 -16.02
CA THR A 700 20.84 2.15 -16.48
C THR A 700 20.88 2.46 -17.98
N ALA A 701 22.01 3.00 -18.47
CA ALA A 701 22.19 3.35 -19.88
C ALA A 701 22.09 2.14 -20.83
N LYS A 702 22.60 0.98 -20.41
CA LYS A 702 22.53 -0.25 -21.20
C LYS A 702 21.12 -0.83 -21.24
N VAL A 703 20.40 -0.81 -20.11
CA VAL A 703 19.00 -1.28 -20.03
C VAL A 703 18.09 -0.45 -20.93
N PHE A 704 18.32 0.85 -21.06
CA PHE A 704 17.52 1.72 -21.93
C PHE A 704 18.15 1.99 -23.31
N ALA A 705 19.25 1.32 -23.67
CA ALA A 705 20.00 1.61 -24.90
C ALA A 705 19.16 1.46 -26.19
N SER A 706 18.19 0.56 -26.19
CA SER A 706 17.28 0.31 -27.32
C SER A 706 16.19 1.38 -27.47
N PHE A 707 15.96 2.23 -26.46
CA PHE A 707 15.00 3.33 -26.61
C PHE A 707 15.49 4.33 -27.65
N LYS A 708 14.58 4.73 -28.54
CA LYS A 708 14.76 5.84 -29.47
C LYS A 708 13.44 6.61 -29.54
N ASP A 709 13.46 7.92 -29.32
CA ASP A 709 12.26 8.73 -29.47
C ASP A 709 11.86 8.91 -30.94
N GLY A 710 10.80 9.67 -31.21
CA GLY A 710 10.33 9.92 -32.58
C GLY A 710 11.35 10.63 -33.49
N SER A 711 12.41 11.22 -32.93
CA SER A 711 13.52 11.84 -33.65
C SER A 711 14.77 10.94 -33.76
N GLY A 712 14.74 9.76 -33.13
CA GLY A 712 15.89 8.85 -33.03
C GLY A 712 16.82 9.15 -31.85
N ALA A 713 16.47 10.08 -30.96
CA ALA A 713 17.30 10.42 -29.81
C ALA A 713 17.20 9.33 -28.72
N SER A 714 18.32 9.08 -28.03
CA SER A 714 18.37 8.13 -26.91
C SER A 714 17.85 8.77 -25.62
N TRP A 715 17.38 7.95 -24.69
CA TRP A 715 16.98 8.41 -23.36
C TRP A 715 18.08 8.13 -22.34
N THR A 716 18.52 9.18 -21.66
CA THR A 716 19.40 9.08 -20.50
C THR A 716 18.59 9.54 -19.28
N PRO A 717 17.89 8.62 -18.59
CA PRO A 717 17.11 9.01 -17.42
C PRO A 717 18.01 9.54 -16.31
N THR A 718 17.50 10.55 -15.60
CA THR A 718 18.09 11.07 -14.35
C THR A 718 17.11 10.82 -13.19
N PRO A 719 17.61 10.49 -11.98
CA PRO A 719 16.77 10.23 -10.80
C PRO A 719 15.78 11.34 -10.45
#